data_AF-A0A853C3S0-F1
#
_entry.id   AF-A0A853C3S0-F1
#
_cell.length_a   1.000
_cell.length_b   1.000
_cell.length_c   1.000
_cell.angle_alpha   90.00
_cell.angle_beta   90.00
_cell.angle_gamma   90.00
#
_symmetry.space_group_name_H-M   'P 1'
#
loop_
_entity.id
_entity.type
_entity.pdbx_description
1 polymer ?
#
loop_
_entity_poly.entity_id
_entity_poly.type
_entity_poly.pdbx_seq_one_letter_code
_entity_poly.pdbx_strand_id
1 'polypeptide(L)'
;MLRNSPLRVLLAVVATTAAAVTTALPAQAAPPAPAAAPAAAVAAAAPNPNDGLDGAFGGQPSTLLRNALCPVGTGVADSIGDAPVVGPVASQLPAITCALNVAGFVWRSTYYPPSGPPVVRYTKATAGVPALIDVDGKGILPDFTGMLGVNLLAPGVWVQVSRNAYFPAANRVTLEAVLINPVAENSYIGFGPDGSTAGMGGMWKALLSVASIAADGADLGLKVTSANAPSSQGLIAEMFSGPDPDAPDDTYRGKLGFAPVPPEFNTRLRLADGRQQVTVNGQPTKLTGDVLIATPGREQNIDLVADQIPSFVDVVHDSDEQTGTDTTTYDANGSIARLTGTYTDTVDGDIETAAALDAWGIPSHLTFEQADEQTTVKTADDAKIDRIQARFARGSDVTPLVEDPAPFARFHRTTEEDFTASLQVSDLRSVRIDQGAPYGGRLVFATAPGLFPFTADDDVTSTHLEGHLSNLPADTEVSLDLDNGKVTFDGHGTGIDEIHLEATRPDPFFDRATRLEATLEDLPALEVIDVKQEDGTVTATASEPLGALTLLASNGPGAPAMTGSAVSYDDTPALYRAFLRISGLKEVSFQADPVVATLKTAQPQFLTVRGDAGGVTFDGTIDSLPAHLTFSLQPGPNAETVVDFDSHGQEIEEIVATGSGLPAPAGMPNFEAVIEHLPSHLTLTLPKNDGNVVFDAHGDHIGRVYAQAYGGSPRAVDPARQLLAYSEGQHIAANLLQIGNAEVSKAAKPFRLKYDIAAVPLDFVVNVPDTSLRGTVANPQPATVVFHPRDKDVDGEGGLTATYNVDPANHTGDGSIDSISVTGVIGGAFLEADLQNVPANLDLCLQTAKGTLCRPSWVPGTATGRTVHDPDFAVHFFPTNLNGTVPATPLVVNGIACTDVADEGACKDLGSNRKRIVIDNLAFKTVEAAFSSIDEGCDVACGAVWAGANTHGPGSPPEGDHITGRVRYFNGDGDIFPEPLMDLRLNAPDDFVALNQLFFYLHYDVISLDPLDYTSSGSLTCGDSPNLEIAINNLPNPDVLDGTFGVC
;
A
#
# COMPACT_ATOMS: atom_id res chain seq x y z
N MET A 1 -8.95 28.71 -2.99
CA MET A 1 -10.40 28.62 -3.30
C MET A 1 -11.31 28.82 -2.08
N LEU A 2 -10.87 28.67 -0.82
CA LEU A 2 -11.75 28.71 0.36
C LEU A 2 -11.75 30.02 1.20
N ARG A 3 -10.92 31.04 0.88
CA ARG A 3 -10.95 32.33 1.62
C ARG A 3 -12.30 33.09 1.52
N ASN A 4 -13.09 32.81 0.48
CA ASN A 4 -14.46 33.29 0.31
C ASN A 4 -15.46 32.13 0.50
N SER A 5 -15.33 31.34 1.57
CA SER A 5 -16.12 30.11 1.70
C SER A 5 -17.62 30.43 1.81
N PRO A 6 -18.49 29.67 1.12
CA PRO A 6 -19.94 29.75 1.30
C PRO A 6 -20.36 29.36 2.72
N LEU A 7 -19.48 28.76 3.53
CA LEU A 7 -19.69 28.54 4.96
C LEU A 7 -19.61 29.85 5.77
N ARG A 8 -18.67 30.77 5.43
CA ARG A 8 -18.67 32.15 5.97
C ARG A 8 -20.00 32.82 5.64
N VAL A 9 -20.46 32.72 4.39
CA VAL A 9 -21.73 33.30 3.97
C VAL A 9 -22.91 32.62 4.66
N LEU A 10 -22.98 31.29 4.71
CA LEU A 10 -24.09 30.57 5.36
C LEU A 10 -24.17 30.86 6.87
N LEU A 11 -23.04 30.89 7.60
CA LEU A 11 -23.02 31.17 9.04
C LEU A 11 -23.15 32.66 9.37
N ALA A 12 -22.49 33.53 8.60
CA ALA A 12 -22.74 34.96 8.67
C ALA A 12 -24.19 35.25 8.27
N VAL A 13 -24.84 34.47 7.41
CA VAL A 13 -26.26 34.59 7.04
C VAL A 13 -27.17 33.91 8.04
N VAL A 14 -26.77 32.89 8.79
CA VAL A 14 -27.50 32.42 10.00
C VAL A 14 -27.54 33.55 11.03
N ALA A 15 -26.41 34.23 11.23
CA ALA A 15 -26.32 35.43 12.06
C ALA A 15 -27.14 36.60 11.46
N THR A 16 -26.93 36.91 10.18
CA THR A 16 -27.43 38.11 9.50
C THR A 16 -28.77 37.95 8.79
N THR A 17 -29.40 36.78 8.68
CA THR A 17 -30.77 36.68 8.11
C THR A 17 -31.74 37.49 8.94
N ALA A 18 -31.53 37.57 10.26
CA ALA A 18 -32.30 38.48 11.11
C ALA A 18 -31.89 39.98 10.97
N ALA A 19 -30.94 40.33 10.09
CA ALA A 19 -30.40 41.67 9.80
C ALA A 19 -30.34 42.08 8.31
N ALA A 20 -30.58 41.17 7.35
CA ALA A 20 -30.33 41.32 5.90
C ALA A 20 -31.26 42.32 5.17
N VAL A 21 -31.80 43.30 5.87
CA VAL A 21 -32.69 44.34 5.35
C VAL A 21 -32.07 45.74 5.44
N THR A 22 -30.84 45.90 5.96
CA THR A 22 -30.41 47.24 6.43
C THR A 22 -29.02 47.76 6.02
N THR A 23 -28.20 47.07 5.23
CA THR A 23 -26.74 47.40 5.14
C THR A 23 -26.10 47.55 3.75
N ALA A 24 -26.76 48.17 2.74
CA ALA A 24 -26.08 48.51 1.49
C ALA A 24 -26.05 50.03 1.20
N LEU A 25 -24.98 50.73 1.60
CA LEU A 25 -24.68 52.11 1.17
C LEU A 25 -23.16 52.42 1.18
N PRO A 26 -22.55 52.83 0.04
CA PRO A 26 -21.26 53.55 0.03
C PRO A 26 -21.45 55.06 -0.30
N ALA A 27 -20.60 55.95 0.23
CA ALA A 27 -20.69 57.41 0.08
C ALA A 27 -19.47 58.04 -0.64
N GLN A 28 -19.69 58.94 -1.62
CA GLN A 28 -18.68 59.83 -2.20
C GLN A 28 -19.27 61.22 -2.58
N ALA A 29 -18.49 62.30 -2.42
CA ALA A 29 -18.94 63.70 -2.48
C ALA A 29 -18.41 64.50 -3.69
N ALA A 30 -19.18 65.48 -4.19
CA ALA A 30 -18.81 66.43 -5.25
C ALA A 30 -19.53 67.82 -5.14
N PRO A 31 -19.03 68.91 -5.78
CA PRO A 31 -19.10 70.31 -5.32
C PRO A 31 -20.18 71.23 -5.98
N PRO A 32 -20.36 72.51 -5.55
CA PRO A 32 -21.61 73.28 -5.73
C PRO A 32 -21.59 74.37 -6.83
N ALA A 33 -22.78 74.80 -7.29
CA ALA A 33 -23.01 75.99 -8.14
C ALA A 33 -24.50 76.47 -8.07
N PRO A 34 -24.91 77.67 -8.58
CA PRO A 34 -25.69 78.67 -7.83
C PRO A 34 -27.17 78.91 -8.24
N ALA A 35 -27.81 79.81 -7.49
CA ALA A 35 -29.25 79.99 -7.20
C ALA A 35 -30.20 80.54 -8.29
N ALA A 36 -31.50 80.19 -8.18
CA ALA A 36 -32.64 80.88 -8.81
C ALA A 36 -33.96 80.78 -7.99
N ALA A 37 -34.88 81.72 -8.25
CA ALA A 37 -36.04 82.14 -7.42
C ALA A 37 -37.34 81.30 -7.57
N PRO A 38 -38.35 81.42 -6.67
CA PRO A 38 -39.42 80.43 -6.47
C PRO A 38 -40.71 80.66 -7.28
N ALA A 39 -41.46 79.59 -7.54
CA ALA A 39 -42.86 79.59 -8.01
C ALA A 39 -43.68 78.41 -7.43
N ALA A 40 -45.00 78.60 -7.25
CA ALA A 40 -45.93 77.75 -6.47
C ALA A 40 -46.54 76.53 -7.23
N ALA A 41 -46.94 75.47 -6.51
CA ALA A 41 -47.53 74.22 -7.04
C ALA A 41 -49.05 74.13 -7.08
N VAL A 42 -49.52 73.24 -7.97
CA VAL A 42 -50.88 72.72 -8.16
C VAL A 42 -50.86 71.17 -8.04
N ALA A 43 -51.95 70.56 -7.57
CA ALA A 43 -52.09 69.11 -7.33
C ALA A 43 -52.28 68.26 -8.62
N ALA A 44 -51.78 67.01 -8.63
CA ALA A 44 -51.80 66.07 -9.76
C ALA A 44 -52.81 64.90 -9.58
N ALA A 45 -53.27 64.32 -10.70
CA ALA A 45 -54.26 63.24 -10.79
C ALA A 45 -53.68 61.83 -10.51
N ALA A 46 -54.54 60.87 -10.15
CA ALA A 46 -54.17 59.48 -9.88
C ALA A 46 -53.76 58.72 -11.16
N PRO A 47 -52.70 57.88 -11.12
CA PRO A 47 -52.18 57.09 -12.26
C PRO A 47 -53.06 55.87 -12.61
N ASN A 48 -52.76 55.23 -13.74
CA ASN A 48 -53.39 54.00 -14.19
C ASN A 48 -52.81 52.80 -13.42
N PRO A 49 -53.61 51.91 -12.83
CA PRO A 49 -53.12 50.75 -12.06
C PRO A 49 -52.31 49.73 -12.89
N ASN A 50 -52.24 49.89 -14.22
CA ASN A 50 -51.39 49.09 -15.11
C ASN A 50 -50.02 49.74 -15.40
N ASP A 51 -49.73 50.91 -14.83
CA ASP A 51 -48.42 51.55 -14.98
C ASP A 51 -47.40 50.76 -14.13
N GLY A 52 -46.27 50.37 -14.73
CA GLY A 52 -45.14 49.76 -14.01
C GLY A 52 -44.54 50.73 -12.96
N LEU A 53 -43.59 50.28 -12.16
CA LEU A 53 -43.09 51.08 -11.02
C LEU A 53 -42.52 52.45 -11.47
N ASP A 54 -41.90 52.53 -12.65
CA ASP A 54 -41.46 53.80 -13.25
C ASP A 54 -42.60 54.78 -13.52
N GLY A 55 -43.75 54.29 -13.99
CA GLY A 55 -44.96 55.10 -14.16
C GLY A 55 -45.60 55.48 -12.82
N ALA A 56 -45.43 54.64 -11.80
CA ALA A 56 -45.86 54.93 -10.43
C ALA A 56 -44.98 56.00 -9.73
N PHE A 57 -43.75 56.22 -10.17
CA PHE A 57 -42.95 57.37 -9.74
C PHE A 57 -43.03 58.56 -10.72
N GLY A 58 -43.35 58.32 -11.98
CA GLY A 58 -43.63 59.32 -13.01
C GLY A 58 -44.73 60.30 -12.57
N GLY A 59 -44.37 61.57 -12.41
CA GLY A 59 -45.29 62.66 -12.06
C GLY A 59 -45.47 62.95 -10.56
N GLN A 60 -44.62 62.41 -9.67
CA GLN A 60 -44.63 62.77 -8.25
C GLN A 60 -44.17 64.25 -8.05
N PRO A 61 -44.81 65.03 -7.14
CA PRO A 61 -44.47 66.43 -6.87
C PRO A 61 -43.17 66.62 -6.06
N SER A 62 -42.25 65.64 -6.10
CA SER A 62 -41.02 65.60 -5.30
C SER A 62 -40.09 66.78 -5.57
N THR A 63 -40.05 67.27 -6.82
CA THR A 63 -39.28 68.46 -7.20
C THR A 63 -39.70 69.71 -6.43
N LEU A 64 -40.97 69.83 -6.06
CA LEU A 64 -41.49 71.02 -5.41
C LEU A 64 -41.25 71.05 -3.90
N LEU A 65 -41.34 69.88 -3.24
CA LEU A 65 -41.01 69.73 -1.81
C LEU A 65 -39.50 69.76 -1.57
N ARG A 66 -38.71 69.14 -2.45
CA ARG A 66 -37.24 69.22 -2.43
C ARG A 66 -36.77 70.67 -2.48
N ASN A 67 -37.31 71.47 -3.40
CA ASN A 67 -36.95 72.88 -3.55
C ASN A 67 -37.39 73.77 -2.36
N ALA A 68 -38.37 73.35 -1.56
CA ALA A 68 -38.88 74.12 -0.43
C ALA A 68 -38.20 73.77 0.92
N LEU A 69 -37.87 72.49 1.15
CA LEU A 69 -37.33 72.01 2.43
C LEU A 69 -35.79 71.99 2.48
N CYS A 70 -35.12 71.77 1.34
CA CYS A 70 -33.66 71.77 1.26
C CYS A 70 -33.01 73.05 1.82
N PRO A 71 -33.45 74.27 1.43
CA PRO A 71 -32.80 75.50 1.88
C PRO A 71 -32.90 75.72 3.40
N VAL A 72 -33.94 75.17 4.03
CA VAL A 72 -34.16 75.24 5.48
C VAL A 72 -33.23 74.27 6.21
N GLY A 73 -33.07 73.06 5.68
CA GLY A 73 -32.13 72.05 6.20
C GLY A 73 -30.67 72.47 6.10
N THR A 74 -30.24 73.01 4.96
CA THR A 74 -28.91 73.61 4.80
C THR A 74 -28.75 74.85 5.68
N GLY A 75 -29.75 75.73 5.78
CA GLY A 75 -29.69 76.92 6.64
C GLY A 75 -29.56 76.60 8.14
N VAL A 76 -30.16 75.51 8.62
CA VAL A 76 -30.01 75.02 9.99
C VAL A 76 -28.62 74.40 10.19
N ALA A 77 -28.12 73.61 9.24
CA ALA A 77 -26.78 73.03 9.30
C ALA A 77 -25.67 74.09 9.32
N ASP A 78 -25.78 75.11 8.46
CA ASP A 78 -24.84 76.23 8.39
C ASP A 78 -24.83 77.08 9.69
N SER A 79 -25.92 77.04 10.47
CA SER A 79 -26.05 77.79 11.72
C SER A 79 -25.49 77.04 12.95
N ILE A 80 -25.23 75.72 12.84
CA ILE A 80 -24.84 74.85 13.97
C ILE A 80 -23.48 74.14 13.68
N GLY A 81 -22.98 74.18 12.44
CA GLY A 81 -21.80 73.47 11.96
C GLY A 81 -20.48 73.74 12.71
N ASP A 82 -20.35 74.90 13.37
CA ASP A 82 -19.15 75.26 14.13
C ASP A 82 -19.17 74.76 15.60
N ALA A 83 -20.23 74.07 16.03
CA ALA A 83 -20.32 73.50 17.38
C ALA A 83 -19.58 72.14 17.46
N PRO A 84 -18.51 71.99 18.27
CA PRO A 84 -17.62 70.81 18.26
C PRO A 84 -18.28 69.47 18.62
N VAL A 85 -19.51 69.49 19.16
CA VAL A 85 -20.24 68.30 19.62
C VAL A 85 -21.45 67.98 18.73
N VAL A 86 -21.86 68.89 17.83
CA VAL A 86 -23.08 68.74 17.00
C VAL A 86 -22.78 68.75 15.49
N GLY A 87 -21.57 69.12 15.09
CA GLY A 87 -21.13 69.23 13.69
C GLY A 87 -21.41 67.99 12.80
N PRO A 88 -21.20 66.75 13.25
CA PRO A 88 -21.46 65.55 12.42
C PRO A 88 -22.96 65.26 12.20
N VAL A 89 -23.82 65.61 13.15
CA VAL A 89 -25.29 65.46 13.01
C VAL A 89 -25.86 66.62 12.19
N ALA A 90 -25.33 67.82 12.40
CA ALA A 90 -25.67 69.00 11.62
C ALA A 90 -25.24 68.91 10.15
N SER A 91 -24.15 68.21 9.82
CA SER A 91 -23.70 68.01 8.43
C SER A 91 -24.50 66.94 7.67
N GLN A 92 -25.12 66.00 8.39
CA GLN A 92 -26.04 65.01 7.80
C GLN A 92 -27.48 65.50 7.71
N LEU A 93 -27.86 66.52 8.50
CA LEU A 93 -29.19 67.12 8.47
C LEU A 93 -29.58 67.61 7.07
N PRO A 94 -28.73 68.31 6.28
CA PRO A 94 -29.01 68.67 4.90
C PRO A 94 -29.18 67.44 4.02
N ALA A 95 -28.34 66.42 4.17
CA ALA A 95 -28.50 65.18 3.42
C ALA A 95 -29.84 64.51 3.74
N ILE A 96 -30.25 64.44 5.01
CA ILE A 96 -31.52 63.83 5.44
C ILE A 96 -32.72 64.68 5.03
N THR A 97 -32.67 66.01 5.22
CA THR A 97 -33.78 66.93 4.88
C THR A 97 -33.88 67.24 3.39
N CYS A 98 -32.78 67.19 2.63
CA CYS A 98 -32.78 67.24 1.16
C CYS A 98 -33.04 65.90 0.50
N ALA A 99 -32.72 64.79 1.16
CA ALA A 99 -33.09 63.44 0.72
C ALA A 99 -34.57 63.11 0.98
N LEU A 100 -35.37 64.03 1.56
CA LEU A 100 -36.83 63.91 1.69
C LEU A 100 -37.59 63.94 0.34
N ASN A 101 -37.03 63.35 -0.72
CA ASN A 101 -37.83 62.69 -1.76
C ASN A 101 -38.70 61.55 -1.17
N VAL A 102 -38.45 61.13 0.08
CA VAL A 102 -39.24 60.16 0.89
C VAL A 102 -40.72 60.56 1.08
N ALA A 103 -41.13 61.79 0.72
CA ALA A 103 -42.54 62.17 0.79
C ALA A 103 -43.42 61.29 -0.12
N GLY A 104 -42.91 60.82 -1.26
CA GLY A 104 -43.61 59.91 -2.17
C GLY A 104 -43.01 58.51 -2.09
N PHE A 105 -43.86 57.51 -1.84
CA PHE A 105 -43.49 56.09 -1.92
C PHE A 105 -44.62 55.32 -2.62
N VAL A 106 -44.36 54.08 -3.00
CA VAL A 106 -45.35 53.23 -3.68
C VAL A 106 -45.57 51.98 -2.84
N TRP A 107 -46.82 51.58 -2.64
CA TRP A 107 -47.14 50.25 -2.16
C TRP A 107 -47.14 49.28 -3.34
N ARG A 108 -46.23 48.32 -3.34
CA ARG A 108 -46.29 47.13 -4.19
C ARG A 108 -47.09 46.07 -3.45
N SER A 109 -48.21 45.64 -4.04
CA SER A 109 -49.04 44.57 -3.49
C SER A 109 -49.09 43.39 -4.43
N THR A 110 -48.81 42.19 -3.93
CA THR A 110 -48.93 40.94 -4.69
C THR A 110 -50.01 40.07 -4.08
N TYR A 111 -51.14 39.93 -4.78
CA TYR A 111 -52.24 39.07 -4.36
C TYR A 111 -52.15 37.70 -5.04
N TYR A 112 -52.23 36.64 -4.24
CA TYR A 112 -52.21 35.26 -4.73
C TYR A 112 -53.63 34.67 -4.65
N PRO A 113 -54.43 34.78 -5.73
CA PRO A 113 -55.78 34.25 -5.74
C PRO A 113 -55.77 32.72 -5.51
N PRO A 114 -56.86 32.12 -4.98
CA PRO A 114 -56.95 30.67 -4.81
C PRO A 114 -56.75 29.89 -6.11
N SER A 115 -57.08 30.51 -7.24
CA SER A 115 -56.86 29.99 -8.59
C SER A 115 -56.42 31.13 -9.50
N GLY A 116 -55.31 30.94 -10.22
CA GLY A 116 -54.78 31.93 -11.17
C GLY A 116 -53.38 32.42 -10.80
N PRO A 117 -52.74 33.18 -11.70
CA PRO A 117 -51.42 33.76 -11.44
C PRO A 117 -51.49 34.86 -10.35
N PRO A 118 -50.36 35.18 -9.70
CA PRO A 118 -50.27 36.34 -8.82
C PRO A 118 -50.64 37.64 -9.54
N VAL A 119 -51.29 38.56 -8.83
CA VAL A 119 -51.67 39.89 -9.33
C VAL A 119 -50.84 40.93 -8.58
N VAL A 120 -49.95 41.63 -9.31
CA VAL A 120 -49.13 42.73 -8.77
C VAL A 120 -49.84 44.06 -9.05
N ARG A 121 -49.88 44.95 -8.05
CA ARG A 121 -50.43 46.32 -8.18
C ARG A 121 -49.57 47.33 -7.45
N TYR A 122 -49.59 48.55 -7.97
CA TYR A 122 -48.86 49.70 -7.42
C TYR A 122 -49.83 50.78 -6.93
N THR A 123 -49.74 51.17 -5.66
CA THR A 123 -50.55 52.25 -5.08
C THR A 123 -49.65 53.39 -4.62
N LYS A 124 -49.74 54.55 -5.28
CA LYS A 124 -49.02 55.77 -4.86
C LYS A 124 -49.45 56.16 -3.44
N ALA A 125 -48.48 56.50 -2.60
CA ALA A 125 -48.72 56.90 -1.22
C ALA A 125 -47.84 58.09 -0.81
N THR A 126 -48.26 58.76 0.25
CA THR A 126 -47.53 59.89 0.82
C THR A 126 -47.23 59.60 2.28
N ALA A 127 -45.98 59.80 2.71
CA ALA A 127 -45.58 59.57 4.09
C ALA A 127 -46.45 60.41 5.06
N GLY A 128 -46.92 59.78 6.14
CA GLY A 128 -47.85 60.37 7.11
C GLY A 128 -49.33 60.33 6.72
N VAL A 129 -49.67 59.88 5.52
CA VAL A 129 -51.05 59.75 5.04
C VAL A 129 -51.39 58.26 4.85
N PRO A 130 -52.48 57.76 5.46
CA PRO A 130 -52.95 56.40 5.20
C PRO A 130 -53.32 56.20 3.72
N ALA A 131 -52.66 55.28 3.04
CA ALA A 131 -52.97 54.85 1.69
C ALA A 131 -54.03 53.74 1.72
N LEU A 132 -55.04 53.86 0.85
CA LEU A 132 -56.07 52.85 0.66
C LEU A 132 -55.59 51.87 -0.41
N ILE A 133 -55.33 50.63 -0.04
CA ILE A 133 -54.73 49.61 -0.92
C ILE A 133 -55.80 48.59 -1.29
N ASP A 134 -56.07 48.48 -2.59
CA ASP A 134 -56.99 47.49 -3.19
C ASP A 134 -56.14 46.49 -4.00
N VAL A 135 -56.02 45.27 -3.47
CA VAL A 135 -55.09 44.26 -4.00
C VAL A 135 -55.75 43.35 -5.01
N ASP A 136 -57.07 43.16 -4.92
CA ASP A 136 -57.81 42.25 -5.81
C ASP A 136 -58.58 42.97 -6.93
N GLY A 137 -58.81 44.28 -6.81
CA GLY A 137 -59.50 45.10 -7.80
C GLY A 137 -61.00 44.89 -7.88
N LYS A 138 -61.61 44.19 -6.92
CA LYS A 138 -63.03 43.79 -6.95
C LYS A 138 -63.90 44.58 -5.98
N GLY A 139 -63.29 45.31 -5.04
CA GLY A 139 -63.97 46.02 -3.97
C GLY A 139 -64.32 47.48 -4.28
N ILE A 140 -65.44 47.96 -3.69
CA ILE A 140 -65.69 49.41 -3.51
C ILE A 140 -64.90 49.94 -2.29
N LEU A 141 -64.57 49.04 -1.36
CA LEU A 141 -63.79 49.33 -0.16
C LEU A 141 -62.36 48.80 -0.34
N PRO A 142 -61.36 49.47 0.24
CA PRO A 142 -59.98 48.97 0.21
C PRO A 142 -59.82 47.72 1.08
N ASP A 143 -58.96 46.82 0.62
CA ASP A 143 -58.60 45.58 1.31
C ASP A 143 -57.68 45.84 2.50
N PHE A 144 -56.76 46.80 2.33
CA PHE A 144 -55.79 47.20 3.35
C PHE A 144 -55.69 48.72 3.46
N THR A 145 -55.23 49.17 4.63
CA THR A 145 -54.74 50.54 4.82
C THR A 145 -53.27 50.47 5.20
N GLY A 146 -52.40 51.08 4.39
CA GLY A 146 -50.96 51.14 4.61
C GLY A 146 -50.52 52.56 4.95
N MET A 147 -49.64 52.71 5.93
CA MET A 147 -49.11 54.02 6.33
C MET A 147 -47.62 53.90 6.63
N LEU A 148 -46.82 54.74 5.97
CA LEU A 148 -45.42 55.00 6.30
C LEU A 148 -45.37 56.28 7.11
N GLY A 149 -44.91 56.24 8.36
CA GLY A 149 -44.78 57.41 9.22
C GLY A 149 -43.34 57.60 9.69
N VAL A 150 -42.97 58.85 9.95
CA VAL A 150 -41.70 59.21 10.60
C VAL A 150 -42.01 59.56 12.05
N ASN A 151 -41.31 58.96 13.00
CA ASN A 151 -41.43 59.31 14.40
C ASN A 151 -40.38 60.37 14.76
N LEU A 152 -40.83 61.59 15.07
CA LEU A 152 -39.93 62.69 15.42
C LEU A 152 -39.39 62.60 16.85
N LEU A 153 -40.06 61.86 17.75
CA LEU A 153 -39.68 61.74 19.15
C LEU A 153 -38.73 60.56 19.41
N ALA A 154 -38.77 59.55 18.56
CA ALA A 154 -37.81 58.46 18.53
C ALA A 154 -37.36 58.30 17.07
N PRO A 155 -36.14 58.75 16.70
CA PRO A 155 -35.70 58.77 15.30
C PRO A 155 -35.91 57.40 14.66
N GLY A 156 -36.78 57.37 13.65
CA GLY A 156 -37.21 56.12 13.04
C GLY A 156 -38.35 56.30 12.07
N VAL A 157 -38.48 55.33 11.17
CA VAL A 157 -39.56 55.18 10.22
C VAL A 157 -40.40 53.99 10.67
N TRP A 158 -41.72 54.09 10.64
CA TRP A 158 -42.58 52.95 10.88
C TRP A 158 -43.51 52.74 9.70
N VAL A 159 -43.78 51.47 9.43
CA VAL A 159 -44.79 51.03 8.49
C VAL A 159 -45.86 50.29 9.25
N GLN A 160 -47.10 50.74 9.05
CA GLN A 160 -48.28 50.07 9.58
C GLN A 160 -49.15 49.63 8.41
N VAL A 161 -49.56 48.37 8.46
CA VAL A 161 -50.52 47.77 7.56
C VAL A 161 -51.68 47.25 8.39
N SER A 162 -52.89 47.69 8.09
CA SER A 162 -54.12 47.23 8.75
C SER A 162 -55.04 46.59 7.72
N ARG A 163 -55.40 45.32 7.95
CA ARG A 163 -56.32 44.58 7.08
C ARG A 163 -57.75 45.02 7.39
N ASN A 164 -58.53 45.27 6.35
CA ASN A 164 -59.95 45.54 6.52
C ASN A 164 -60.67 44.28 7.00
N ALA A 165 -61.66 44.42 7.90
CA ALA A 165 -62.40 43.29 8.46
C ALA A 165 -63.13 42.46 7.40
N TYR A 166 -63.45 43.07 6.25
CA TYR A 166 -64.13 42.40 5.13
C TYR A 166 -63.19 41.61 4.22
N PHE A 167 -61.87 41.82 4.29
CA PHE A 167 -60.90 41.05 3.51
C PHE A 167 -60.53 39.76 4.27
N PRO A 168 -60.74 38.56 3.69
CA PRO A 168 -60.50 37.29 4.37
C PRO A 168 -59.05 37.12 4.85
N ALA A 169 -58.87 36.66 6.09
CA ALA A 169 -57.55 36.42 6.67
C ALA A 169 -56.71 35.39 5.91
N ALA A 170 -57.38 34.41 5.29
CA ALA A 170 -56.74 33.33 4.55
C ALA A 170 -56.28 33.75 3.14
N ASN A 171 -56.65 34.96 2.68
CA ASN A 171 -56.17 35.47 1.40
C ASN A 171 -54.68 35.78 1.50
N ARG A 172 -53.92 35.19 0.58
CA ARG A 172 -52.46 35.28 0.53
C ARG A 172 -52.06 36.57 -0.18
N VAL A 173 -51.39 37.47 0.53
CA VAL A 173 -51.03 38.81 0.04
C VAL A 173 -49.66 39.21 0.58
N THR A 174 -48.79 39.73 -0.26
CA THR A 174 -47.55 40.43 0.12
C THR A 174 -47.76 41.93 -0.06
N LEU A 175 -47.33 42.75 0.91
CA LEU A 175 -47.42 44.21 0.85
C LEU A 175 -46.07 44.82 1.15
N GLU A 176 -45.55 45.65 0.25
CA GLU A 176 -44.22 46.26 0.36
C GLU A 176 -44.32 47.76 0.13
N ALA A 177 -43.78 48.54 1.06
CA ALA A 177 -43.55 49.97 0.86
C ALA A 177 -42.22 50.14 0.13
N VAL A 178 -42.29 50.55 -1.13
CA VAL A 178 -41.15 50.75 -2.04
C VAL A 178 -40.78 52.22 -2.11
N LEU A 179 -39.52 52.51 -1.81
CA LEU A 179 -38.90 53.83 -1.73
C LEU A 179 -37.82 53.96 -2.81
N ILE A 180 -37.66 55.15 -3.38
CA ILE A 180 -36.48 55.44 -4.22
C ILE A 180 -35.29 55.71 -3.29
N ASN A 181 -34.16 55.06 -3.57
CA ASN A 181 -32.89 55.38 -2.94
C ASN A 181 -32.41 56.76 -3.44
N PRO A 182 -32.30 57.78 -2.58
CA PRO A 182 -31.96 59.13 -3.01
C PRO A 182 -30.49 59.32 -3.39
N VAL A 183 -29.61 58.36 -3.05
CA VAL A 183 -28.17 58.46 -3.30
C VAL A 183 -27.67 57.63 -4.47
N ALA A 184 -28.51 56.73 -5.01
CA ALA A 184 -28.17 55.90 -6.17
C ALA A 184 -29.31 55.97 -7.19
N GLU A 185 -28.97 56.34 -8.44
CA GLU A 185 -29.95 56.36 -9.52
C GLU A 185 -30.51 54.95 -9.75
N ASN A 186 -31.80 54.87 -10.10
CA ASN A 186 -32.49 53.61 -10.41
C ASN A 186 -32.38 52.53 -9.33
N SER A 187 -32.26 52.94 -8.07
CA SER A 187 -32.17 52.04 -6.93
C SER A 187 -33.39 52.20 -6.02
N TYR A 188 -33.93 51.10 -5.53
CA TYR A 188 -35.17 51.05 -4.78
C TYR A 188 -35.00 50.23 -3.50
N ILE A 189 -35.78 50.55 -2.48
CA ILE A 189 -35.83 49.84 -1.19
C ILE A 189 -37.28 49.49 -0.89
N GLY A 190 -37.61 48.20 -0.89
CA GLY A 190 -38.92 47.66 -0.53
C GLY A 190 -38.89 47.03 0.86
N PHE A 191 -39.94 47.24 1.67
CA PHE A 191 -40.12 46.47 2.91
C PHE A 191 -41.58 46.38 3.33
N GLY A 192 -41.98 45.26 3.95
CA GLY A 192 -43.30 45.11 4.51
C GLY A 192 -43.66 43.67 4.88
N PRO A 193 -44.92 43.40 5.24
CA PRO A 193 -45.36 42.07 5.62
C PRO A 193 -45.53 41.15 4.41
N ASP A 194 -45.08 39.91 4.56
CA ASP A 194 -45.30 38.83 3.59
C ASP A 194 -46.35 37.84 4.11
N GLY A 195 -47.57 37.95 3.60
CA GLY A 195 -48.65 37.00 3.85
C GLY A 195 -48.84 35.98 2.73
N SER A 196 -47.82 35.74 1.89
CA SER A 196 -47.91 34.83 0.75
C SER A 196 -48.20 33.37 1.14
N THR A 197 -47.90 32.94 2.37
CA THR A 197 -48.10 31.54 2.81
C THR A 197 -49.47 31.31 3.46
N ALA A 198 -49.76 31.94 4.60
CA ALA A 198 -50.99 31.72 5.39
C ALA A 198 -51.87 32.97 5.52
N GLY A 199 -51.62 33.98 4.69
CA GLY A 199 -52.36 35.24 4.67
C GLY A 199 -51.77 36.30 5.60
N MET A 200 -52.56 37.35 5.86
CA MET A 200 -52.11 38.56 6.56
C MET A 200 -52.85 38.74 7.89
N GLY A 201 -52.17 39.21 8.94
CA GLY A 201 -52.79 39.52 10.23
C GLY A 201 -53.83 40.66 10.15
N GLY A 202 -54.65 40.81 11.20
CA GLY A 202 -55.63 41.91 11.28
C GLY A 202 -54.95 43.29 11.37
N MET A 203 -53.84 43.36 12.10
CA MET A 203 -52.95 44.52 12.13
C MET A 203 -51.51 44.03 12.16
N TRP A 204 -50.67 44.68 11.35
CA TRP A 204 -49.24 44.49 11.34
C TRP A 204 -48.57 45.86 11.41
N LYS A 205 -47.57 46.00 12.27
CA LYS A 205 -46.81 47.25 12.39
C LYS A 205 -45.36 46.93 12.61
N ALA A 206 -44.51 47.38 11.70
CA ALA A 206 -43.07 47.45 11.85
C ALA A 206 -42.64 48.87 12.20
N LEU A 207 -41.82 49.02 13.23
CA LEU A 207 -41.10 50.23 13.56
C LEU A 207 -39.62 49.98 13.29
N LEU A 208 -39.10 50.60 12.24
CA LEU A 208 -37.66 50.70 11.97
C LEU A 208 -37.12 51.94 12.71
N SER A 209 -36.59 51.74 13.90
CA SER A 209 -35.90 52.79 14.67
C SER A 209 -34.45 52.90 14.22
N VAL A 210 -33.94 54.12 14.16
CA VAL A 210 -32.50 54.41 14.04
C VAL A 210 -32.09 55.04 15.36
N ALA A 211 -31.54 54.24 16.27
CA ALA A 211 -31.15 54.72 17.59
C ALA A 211 -29.97 55.70 17.51
N SER A 212 -29.03 55.46 16.60
CA SER A 212 -27.91 56.35 16.29
C SER A 212 -27.33 56.06 14.91
N ILE A 213 -26.83 57.10 14.24
CA ILE A 213 -25.91 57.01 13.09
C ILE A 213 -24.66 57.77 13.51
N ALA A 214 -23.53 57.08 13.55
CA ALA A 214 -22.21 57.64 13.79
C ALA A 214 -21.32 57.40 12.56
N ALA A 215 -20.15 58.04 12.52
CA ALA A 215 -19.24 57.90 11.38
C ALA A 215 -18.69 56.47 11.23
N ASP A 216 -18.68 55.72 12.33
CA ASP A 216 -18.17 54.36 12.50
C ASP A 216 -19.29 53.30 12.54
N GLY A 217 -20.57 53.68 12.46
CA GLY A 217 -21.66 52.70 12.26
C GLY A 217 -23.06 53.21 12.59
N ALA A 218 -24.06 52.34 12.44
CA ALA A 218 -25.46 52.63 12.73
C ALA A 218 -26.06 51.61 13.71
N ASP A 219 -26.98 52.06 14.55
CA ASP A 219 -27.79 51.23 15.45
C ASP A 219 -29.24 51.24 14.96
N LEU A 220 -29.63 50.16 14.30
CA LEU A 220 -30.88 49.97 13.60
C LEU A 220 -31.72 48.97 14.36
N GLY A 221 -32.88 49.38 14.86
CA GLY A 221 -33.84 48.50 15.49
C GLY A 221 -35.05 48.27 14.59
N LEU A 222 -35.50 47.04 14.47
CA LEU A 222 -36.78 46.70 13.86
C LEU A 222 -37.66 46.01 14.91
N LYS A 223 -38.73 46.71 15.30
CA LYS A 223 -39.78 46.17 16.16
C LYS A 223 -41.03 45.89 15.34
N VAL A 224 -41.36 44.61 15.18
CA VAL A 224 -42.60 44.15 14.56
C VAL A 224 -43.61 43.78 15.65
N THR A 225 -44.81 44.32 15.53
CA THR A 225 -45.96 43.96 16.37
C THR A 225 -47.07 43.46 15.47
N SER A 226 -47.66 42.32 15.82
CA SER A 226 -48.73 41.71 15.07
C SER A 226 -49.94 41.48 15.98
N ALA A 227 -51.15 41.71 15.46
CA ALA A 227 -52.39 41.41 16.17
C ALA A 227 -53.32 40.60 15.27
N ASN A 228 -53.96 39.58 15.84
CA ASN A 228 -54.75 38.59 15.10
C ASN A 228 -53.94 37.99 13.94
N ALA A 229 -52.70 37.58 14.22
CA ALA A 229 -51.80 37.02 13.24
C ALA A 229 -52.30 35.63 12.76
N PRO A 230 -52.06 35.27 11.49
CA PRO A 230 -52.32 33.93 10.97
C PRO A 230 -51.38 32.88 11.60
N SER A 231 -51.52 31.62 11.20
CA SER A 231 -50.62 30.53 11.62
C SER A 231 -49.17 30.75 11.18
N SER A 232 -48.95 31.49 10.09
CA SER A 232 -47.63 31.98 9.68
C SER A 232 -47.71 33.31 8.94
N GLN A 233 -46.74 34.18 9.17
CA GLN A 233 -46.61 35.47 8.50
C GLN A 233 -45.12 35.80 8.41
N GLY A 234 -44.72 36.33 7.26
CA GLY A 234 -43.37 36.79 7.03
C GLY A 234 -43.21 38.31 7.06
N LEU A 235 -41.95 38.71 7.00
CA LEU A 235 -41.43 40.03 6.69
C LEU A 235 -40.63 39.87 5.40
N ILE A 236 -40.84 40.76 4.44
CA ILE A 236 -39.98 40.88 3.27
C ILE A 236 -39.30 42.24 3.32
N ALA A 237 -38.05 42.27 2.90
CA ALA A 237 -37.46 43.48 2.40
C ALA A 237 -36.51 43.20 1.26
N GLU A 238 -36.30 44.21 0.44
CA GLU A 238 -35.45 44.10 -0.73
C GLU A 238 -34.83 45.45 -1.08
N MET A 239 -33.66 45.38 -1.68
CA MET A 239 -33.01 46.46 -2.37
C MET A 239 -32.77 46.00 -3.79
N PHE A 240 -33.15 46.79 -4.77
CA PHE A 240 -32.96 46.40 -6.17
C PHE A 240 -32.60 47.60 -7.02
N SER A 241 -31.82 47.39 -8.06
CA SER A 241 -31.40 48.42 -9.00
C SER A 241 -31.46 47.94 -10.44
N GLY A 242 -31.77 48.85 -11.36
CA GLY A 242 -31.84 48.56 -12.78
C GLY A 242 -32.72 49.57 -13.53
N PRO A 243 -32.56 49.67 -14.87
CA PRO A 243 -33.34 50.58 -15.69
C PRO A 243 -34.84 50.21 -15.73
N ASP A 244 -35.18 48.97 -15.39
CA ASP A 244 -36.55 48.50 -15.21
C ASP A 244 -36.73 47.98 -13.78
N PRO A 245 -37.44 48.69 -12.90
CA PRO A 245 -37.72 48.22 -11.54
C PRO A 245 -38.57 46.95 -11.45
N ASP A 246 -39.32 46.60 -12.50
CA ASP A 246 -40.08 45.36 -12.59
C ASP A 246 -39.19 44.18 -13.05
N ALA A 247 -37.96 44.47 -13.52
CA ALA A 247 -36.94 43.52 -13.93
C ALA A 247 -35.53 44.05 -13.57
N PRO A 248 -35.20 44.16 -12.27
CA PRO A 248 -33.94 44.76 -11.83
C PRO A 248 -32.72 43.95 -12.27
N ASP A 249 -31.61 44.67 -12.54
CA ASP A 249 -30.31 44.08 -12.85
C ASP A 249 -29.68 43.45 -11.59
N ASP A 250 -29.78 44.16 -10.46
CA ASP A 250 -29.32 43.69 -9.15
C ASP A 250 -30.48 43.61 -8.16
N THR A 251 -30.54 42.55 -7.37
CA THR A 251 -31.54 42.36 -6.31
C THR A 251 -30.89 41.77 -5.07
N TYR A 252 -31.08 42.43 -3.93
CA TYR A 252 -30.75 41.95 -2.59
C TYR A 252 -32.06 41.83 -1.83
N ARG A 253 -32.59 40.63 -1.66
CA ARG A 253 -33.88 40.38 -1.01
C ARG A 253 -33.68 39.51 0.21
N GLY A 254 -34.33 39.86 1.32
CA GLY A 254 -34.42 39.06 2.53
C GLY A 254 -35.88 38.84 2.91
N LYS A 255 -36.25 37.60 3.19
CA LYS A 255 -37.55 37.21 3.75
C LYS A 255 -37.35 36.48 5.07
N LEU A 256 -38.19 36.79 6.04
CA LEU A 256 -38.24 36.13 7.35
C LEU A 256 -39.66 35.70 7.65
N GLY A 257 -39.92 34.40 7.68
CA GLY A 257 -41.21 33.79 8.02
C GLY A 257 -41.24 33.28 9.46
N PHE A 258 -42.37 33.47 10.14
CA PHE A 258 -42.59 32.97 11.51
C PHE A 258 -43.77 32.00 11.57
N ALA A 259 -43.64 30.89 12.30
CA ALA A 259 -44.72 29.95 12.57
C ALA A 259 -44.59 29.29 13.98
N PRO A 260 -45.49 29.57 14.95
CA PRO A 260 -46.53 30.60 14.93
C PRO A 260 -45.92 32.01 14.96
N VAL A 261 -46.66 33.00 14.48
CA VAL A 261 -46.22 34.41 14.48
C VAL A 261 -46.15 34.93 15.91
N PRO A 262 -44.99 35.44 16.38
CA PRO A 262 -44.91 36.03 17.71
C PRO A 262 -45.73 37.34 17.78
N PRO A 263 -46.38 37.64 18.91
CA PRO A 263 -47.11 38.89 19.08
C PRO A 263 -46.19 40.12 18.96
N GLU A 264 -44.93 39.96 19.37
CA GLU A 264 -43.88 40.96 19.21
C GLU A 264 -42.54 40.30 18.84
N PHE A 265 -41.91 40.82 17.80
CA PHE A 265 -40.56 40.48 17.37
C PHE A 265 -39.72 41.76 17.37
N ASN A 266 -38.55 41.71 17.98
CA ASN A 266 -37.64 42.84 18.02
C ASN A 266 -36.26 42.37 17.58
N THR A 267 -35.70 42.99 16.55
CA THR A 267 -34.30 42.81 16.17
C THR A 267 -33.60 44.17 16.26
N ARG A 268 -32.33 44.16 16.64
CA ARG A 268 -31.48 45.35 16.74
C ARG A 268 -30.13 44.99 16.17
N LEU A 269 -29.72 45.71 15.14
CA LEU A 269 -28.44 45.59 14.48
C LEU A 269 -27.58 46.81 14.81
N ARG A 270 -26.37 46.59 15.29
CA ARG A 270 -25.35 47.59 15.58
C ARG A 270 -24.16 47.36 14.66
N LEU A 271 -24.07 48.16 13.61
CA LEU A 271 -23.04 48.02 12.57
C LEU A 271 -21.65 48.40 13.05
N ALA A 272 -21.52 49.32 14.01
CA ALA A 272 -20.21 49.78 14.51
C ALA A 272 -19.40 48.67 15.19
N ASP A 273 -20.10 47.69 15.78
CA ASP A 273 -19.50 46.64 16.58
C ASP A 273 -19.86 45.24 16.01
N GLY A 274 -20.38 45.17 14.78
CA GLY A 274 -20.90 43.95 14.13
C GLY A 274 -21.93 43.16 14.97
N ARG A 275 -22.60 43.80 15.92
CA ARG A 275 -23.48 43.13 16.89
C ARG A 275 -24.92 43.11 16.43
N GLN A 276 -25.58 41.97 16.59
CA GLN A 276 -26.98 41.78 16.27
C GLN A 276 -27.73 41.10 17.41
N GLN A 277 -28.74 41.77 17.93
CA GLN A 277 -29.58 41.27 19.00
C GLN A 277 -30.98 40.98 18.48
N VAL A 278 -31.47 39.76 18.70
CA VAL A 278 -32.82 39.33 18.36
C VAL A 278 -33.56 38.92 19.63
N THR A 279 -34.64 39.61 19.94
CA THR A 279 -35.54 39.28 21.05
C THR A 279 -36.90 38.90 20.50
N VAL A 280 -37.34 37.68 20.78
CA VAL A 280 -38.62 37.13 20.39
C VAL A 280 -39.50 37.01 21.63
N ASN A 281 -40.51 37.88 21.75
CA ASN A 281 -41.43 37.83 22.88
C ASN A 281 -42.58 36.87 22.55
N GLY A 282 -42.47 35.61 22.96
CA GLY A 282 -43.49 34.60 22.68
C GLY A 282 -43.12 33.17 23.09
N GLN A 283 -43.91 32.22 22.61
CA GLN A 283 -43.55 30.79 22.64
C GLN A 283 -42.44 30.52 21.61
N PRO A 284 -41.69 29.40 21.74
CA PRO A 284 -40.76 28.97 20.71
C PRO A 284 -41.44 28.95 19.33
N THR A 285 -40.82 29.61 18.37
CA THR A 285 -41.37 29.80 17.02
C THR A 285 -40.37 29.25 16.01
N LYS A 286 -40.88 28.62 14.95
CA LYS A 286 -40.09 28.30 13.76
C LYS A 286 -39.84 29.59 12.96
N LEU A 287 -38.58 29.91 12.71
CA LEU A 287 -38.16 30.98 11.81
C LEU A 287 -37.70 30.37 10.49
N THR A 288 -38.11 30.95 9.37
CA THR A 288 -37.58 30.64 8.04
C THR A 288 -36.96 31.90 7.45
N GLY A 289 -35.69 31.85 7.05
CA GLY A 289 -35.01 32.91 6.31
C GLY A 289 -34.84 32.52 4.85
N ASP A 290 -34.93 33.48 3.94
CA ASP A 290 -34.64 33.34 2.51
C ASP A 290 -33.91 34.63 2.11
N VAL A 291 -32.69 34.52 1.60
CA VAL A 291 -31.86 35.66 1.19
C VAL A 291 -31.39 35.42 -0.24
N LEU A 292 -31.75 36.33 -1.13
CA LEU A 292 -31.37 36.31 -2.53
C LEU A 292 -30.47 37.49 -2.83
N ILE A 293 -29.30 37.23 -3.42
CA ILE A 293 -28.38 38.21 -3.99
C ILE A 293 -28.24 37.87 -5.47
N ALA A 294 -29.00 38.55 -6.31
CA ALA A 294 -28.93 38.42 -7.76
C ALA A 294 -28.20 39.63 -8.35
N THR A 295 -27.25 39.38 -9.24
CA THR A 295 -26.52 40.35 -10.06
C THR A 295 -26.46 39.80 -11.49
N PRO A 296 -26.16 40.60 -12.53
CA PRO A 296 -26.13 40.10 -13.90
C PRO A 296 -25.16 38.91 -14.06
N GLY A 297 -25.71 37.74 -14.39
CA GLY A 297 -24.94 36.50 -14.57
C GLY A 297 -24.56 35.77 -13.28
N ARG A 298 -24.99 36.23 -12.10
CA ARG A 298 -24.72 35.54 -10.83
C ARG A 298 -25.85 35.67 -9.83
N GLU A 299 -26.26 34.55 -9.24
CA GLU A 299 -27.31 34.48 -8.23
C GLU A 299 -26.84 33.68 -7.01
N GLN A 300 -26.90 34.27 -5.83
CA GLN A 300 -26.63 33.60 -4.56
C GLN A 300 -27.93 33.52 -3.77
N ASN A 301 -28.31 32.31 -3.36
CA ASN A 301 -29.48 32.08 -2.52
C ASN A 301 -29.06 31.44 -1.19
N ILE A 302 -29.61 31.94 -0.08
CA ILE A 302 -29.48 31.33 1.24
C ILE A 302 -30.86 31.09 1.82
N ASP A 303 -31.21 29.81 2.05
CA ASP A 303 -32.41 29.45 2.80
C ASP A 303 -32.04 28.94 4.19
N LEU A 304 -32.79 29.35 5.19
CA LEU A 304 -32.54 29.03 6.59
C LEU A 304 -33.83 28.65 7.29
N VAL A 305 -33.75 27.67 8.17
CA VAL A 305 -34.87 27.26 9.02
C VAL A 305 -34.34 26.96 10.41
N ALA A 306 -34.76 27.75 11.39
CA ALA A 306 -34.47 27.50 12.80
C ALA A 306 -35.77 27.08 13.50
N ASP A 307 -35.83 25.84 13.95
CA ASP A 307 -36.98 25.29 14.66
C ASP A 307 -36.84 25.54 16.16
N GLN A 308 -37.92 26.04 16.77
CA GLN A 308 -37.98 26.43 18.18
C GLN A 308 -36.92 27.47 18.58
N ILE A 309 -36.89 28.62 17.90
CA ILE A 309 -36.02 29.74 18.31
C ILE A 309 -36.32 30.14 19.77
N PRO A 310 -35.30 30.27 20.63
CA PRO A 310 -35.46 30.73 22.00
C PRO A 310 -35.90 32.20 22.05
N SER A 311 -36.52 32.61 23.16
CA SER A 311 -37.06 33.98 23.31
C SER A 311 -36.01 35.10 23.22
N PHE A 312 -34.72 34.76 23.34
CA PHE A 312 -33.61 35.69 23.19
C PHE A 312 -32.45 35.01 22.47
N VAL A 313 -31.91 35.69 21.46
CA VAL A 313 -30.70 35.34 20.71
C VAL A 313 -29.88 36.64 20.52
N ASP A 314 -28.61 36.61 20.87
CA ASP A 314 -27.63 37.66 20.62
C ASP A 314 -26.54 37.03 19.76
N VAL A 315 -26.23 37.66 18.63
CA VAL A 315 -25.14 37.27 17.76
C VAL A 315 -24.20 38.44 17.64
N VAL A 316 -22.98 38.31 18.13
CA VAL A 316 -21.97 39.35 18.04
C VAL A 316 -20.92 38.92 17.05
N HIS A 317 -20.79 39.65 15.94
CA HIS A 317 -19.67 39.50 15.02
C HIS A 317 -18.64 40.60 15.32
N ASP A 318 -17.40 40.22 15.58
CA ASP A 318 -16.28 41.10 15.82
C ASP A 318 -15.18 40.76 14.81
N SER A 319 -14.74 41.75 14.04
CA SER A 319 -13.69 41.59 13.03
C SER A 319 -12.50 42.44 13.44
N ASP A 320 -11.41 41.79 13.85
CA ASP A 320 -10.16 42.47 14.17
C ASP A 320 -9.30 42.55 12.91
N GLU A 321 -9.39 43.69 12.21
CA GLU A 321 -8.59 43.96 11.01
C GLU A 321 -7.07 43.88 11.25
N GLN A 322 -6.58 44.07 12.47
CA GLN A 322 -5.14 44.01 12.76
C GLN A 322 -4.62 42.58 12.80
N THR A 323 -5.44 41.65 13.31
CA THR A 323 -5.09 40.23 13.39
C THR A 323 -5.69 39.41 12.26
N GLY A 324 -6.59 39.99 11.45
CA GLY A 324 -7.34 39.25 10.44
C GLY A 324 -8.28 38.20 11.04
N THR A 325 -8.64 38.37 12.32
CA THR A 325 -9.48 37.42 13.05
C THR A 325 -10.93 37.89 13.06
N ASP A 326 -11.82 37.04 12.58
CA ASP A 326 -13.27 37.23 12.60
C ASP A 326 -13.88 36.30 13.65
N THR A 327 -14.48 36.86 14.70
CA THR A 327 -15.17 36.09 15.73
C THR A 327 -16.66 36.34 15.66
N THR A 328 -17.47 35.28 15.61
CA THR A 328 -18.93 35.34 15.76
C THR A 328 -19.34 34.56 16.99
N THR A 329 -19.87 35.23 18.00
CA THR A 329 -20.46 34.59 19.17
C THR A 329 -21.96 34.54 19.03
N TYR A 330 -22.56 33.41 19.39
CA TYR A 330 -23.99 33.20 19.51
C TYR A 330 -24.29 32.92 20.98
N ASP A 331 -25.22 33.70 21.53
CA ASP A 331 -25.71 33.60 22.89
C ASP A 331 -27.23 33.56 22.88
N ALA A 332 -27.82 32.61 23.58
CA ALA A 332 -29.26 32.48 23.67
C ALA A 332 -29.69 32.07 25.07
N ASN A 333 -30.97 32.27 25.39
CA ASN A 333 -31.52 31.82 26.67
C ASN A 333 -32.07 30.39 26.65
N GLY A 334 -31.85 29.66 25.56
CA GLY A 334 -32.22 28.26 25.38
C GLY A 334 -31.54 27.67 24.13
N SER A 335 -31.64 26.35 23.98
CA SER A 335 -31.14 25.64 22.79
C SER A 335 -32.08 25.82 21.60
N ILE A 336 -31.52 25.82 20.39
CA ILE A 336 -32.29 25.67 19.14
C ILE A 336 -32.41 24.17 18.85
N ALA A 337 -33.63 23.68 18.64
CA ALA A 337 -33.87 22.25 18.46
C ALA A 337 -33.25 21.73 17.15
N ARG A 338 -33.43 22.48 16.06
CA ARG A 338 -32.85 22.18 14.74
C ARG A 338 -32.60 23.47 13.97
N LEU A 339 -31.47 23.57 13.31
CA LEU A 339 -31.13 24.62 12.36
C LEU A 339 -30.75 23.96 11.04
N THR A 340 -31.46 24.30 9.97
CA THR A 340 -31.10 23.90 8.61
C THR A 340 -30.73 25.13 7.81
N GLY A 341 -29.68 25.06 7.01
CA GLY A 341 -29.31 26.10 6.06
C GLY A 341 -28.92 25.51 4.72
N THR A 342 -29.24 26.20 3.63
CA THR A 342 -28.74 25.91 2.28
C THR A 342 -28.19 27.19 1.68
N TYR A 343 -27.11 27.07 0.94
CA TYR A 343 -26.49 28.12 0.15
C TYR A 343 -26.30 27.59 -1.27
N THR A 344 -26.65 28.38 -2.27
CA THR A 344 -26.41 28.06 -3.68
C THR A 344 -25.87 29.31 -4.38
N ASP A 345 -24.76 29.17 -5.11
CA ASP A 345 -24.16 30.19 -5.97
C ASP A 345 -24.26 29.71 -7.41
N THR A 346 -25.02 30.43 -8.21
CA THR A 346 -25.26 30.13 -9.62
C THR A 346 -24.56 31.18 -10.46
N VAL A 347 -23.73 30.77 -11.41
CA VAL A 347 -23.09 31.66 -12.40
C VAL A 347 -23.57 31.25 -13.79
N ASP A 348 -24.11 32.20 -14.55
CA ASP A 348 -24.67 32.01 -15.88
C ASP A 348 -25.75 30.90 -15.98
N GLY A 349 -26.41 30.60 -14.85
CA GLY A 349 -27.47 29.58 -14.74
C GLY A 349 -27.00 28.22 -14.24
N ASP A 350 -25.68 28.01 -14.10
CA ASP A 350 -25.08 26.78 -13.59
C ASP A 350 -24.62 26.95 -12.14
N ILE A 351 -24.78 25.91 -11.31
CA ILE A 351 -24.35 25.97 -9.90
C ILE A 351 -22.83 25.92 -9.85
N GLU A 352 -22.20 27.01 -9.42
CA GLU A 352 -20.76 27.04 -9.17
C GLU A 352 -20.44 26.35 -7.84
N THR A 353 -21.16 26.72 -6.78
CA THR A 353 -21.00 26.11 -5.44
C THR A 353 -22.34 25.99 -4.72
N ALA A 354 -22.50 24.94 -3.94
CA ALA A 354 -23.62 24.78 -3.02
C ALA A 354 -23.14 24.25 -1.67
N ALA A 355 -23.81 24.63 -0.60
CA ALA A 355 -23.55 24.13 0.74
C ALA A 355 -24.85 23.96 1.50
N ALA A 356 -24.90 23.00 2.41
CA ALA A 356 -26.01 22.87 3.32
C ALA A 356 -25.55 22.41 4.70
N LEU A 357 -26.25 22.87 5.72
CA LEU A 357 -26.03 22.53 7.11
C LEU A 357 -27.35 22.01 7.69
N ASP A 358 -27.29 20.95 8.46
CA ASP A 358 -28.36 20.52 9.35
C ASP A 358 -27.76 20.26 10.72
N ALA A 359 -28.17 21.00 11.73
CA ALA A 359 -27.63 20.91 13.08
C ALA A 359 -28.78 20.76 14.08
N TRP A 360 -28.65 19.79 14.99
CA TRP A 360 -29.65 19.48 16.00
C TRP A 360 -29.08 19.71 17.40
N GLY A 361 -29.94 20.16 18.31
CA GLY A 361 -29.56 20.41 19.69
C GLY A 361 -28.46 21.45 19.80
N ILE A 362 -28.61 22.59 19.12
CA ILE A 362 -27.63 23.68 19.20
C ILE A 362 -27.68 24.28 20.61
N PRO A 363 -26.56 24.30 21.36
CA PRO A 363 -26.54 24.80 22.73
C PRO A 363 -26.76 26.30 22.78
N SER A 364 -27.01 26.83 23.98
CA SER A 364 -27.27 28.26 24.20
C SER A 364 -26.07 29.17 23.93
N HIS A 365 -24.87 28.62 23.77
CA HIS A 365 -23.67 29.41 23.50
C HIS A 365 -22.77 28.69 22.50
N LEU A 366 -22.40 29.40 21.43
CA LEU A 366 -21.44 28.97 20.41
C LEU A 366 -20.50 30.13 20.09
N THR A 367 -19.23 29.82 19.88
CA THR A 367 -18.25 30.74 19.32
C THR A 367 -17.74 30.17 18.02
N PHE A 368 -17.77 30.98 16.98
CA PHE A 368 -17.11 30.75 15.71
C PHE A 368 -15.96 31.72 15.64
N GLU A 369 -14.75 31.25 15.41
CA GLU A 369 -13.56 32.07 15.29
C GLU A 369 -12.88 31.68 13.99
N GLN A 370 -12.56 32.67 13.17
CA GLN A 370 -11.75 32.47 11.99
C GLN A 370 -10.56 33.40 12.03
N ALA A 371 -9.38 32.84 12.24
CA ALA A 371 -8.12 33.54 12.20
C ALA A 371 -7.31 33.01 11.02
N ASP A 372 -7.01 33.85 10.04
CA ASP A 372 -6.31 33.45 8.82
C ASP A 372 -7.00 32.28 8.08
N GLU A 373 -6.33 31.12 8.05
CA GLU A 373 -6.77 29.88 7.39
C GLU A 373 -7.35 28.88 8.40
N GLN A 374 -7.40 29.25 9.68
CA GLN A 374 -8.00 28.46 10.75
C GLN A 374 -9.44 28.88 11.00
N THR A 375 -10.34 27.90 11.09
CA THR A 375 -11.73 28.08 11.52
C THR A 375 -12.00 27.19 12.72
N THR A 376 -12.42 27.78 13.83
CA THR A 376 -12.79 27.09 15.06
C THR A 376 -14.27 27.31 15.35
N VAL A 377 -14.99 26.24 15.67
CA VAL A 377 -16.33 26.29 16.24
C VAL A 377 -16.27 25.63 17.61
N LYS A 378 -16.74 26.32 18.64
CA LYS A 378 -16.65 25.85 20.02
C LYS A 378 -17.94 26.15 20.78
N THR A 379 -18.36 25.17 21.57
CA THR A 379 -19.45 25.29 22.55
C THR A 379 -18.90 25.78 23.91
N ALA A 380 -19.72 26.47 24.72
CA ALA A 380 -19.34 26.78 26.11
C ALA A 380 -19.70 25.66 27.09
N ASP A 381 -19.06 25.68 28.27
CA ASP A 381 -19.47 24.92 29.47
C ASP A 381 -19.68 23.42 29.24
N ASP A 382 -18.81 22.77 28.45
CA ASP A 382 -18.89 21.34 28.10
C ASP A 382 -20.18 20.92 27.35
N ALA A 383 -20.96 21.90 26.86
CA ALA A 383 -22.12 21.63 26.04
C ALA A 383 -21.74 20.92 24.74
N LYS A 384 -22.72 20.33 24.06
CA LYS A 384 -22.51 19.63 22.80
C LYS A 384 -23.57 20.03 21.80
N ILE A 385 -23.22 19.90 20.53
CA ILE A 385 -24.18 19.86 19.44
C ILE A 385 -24.51 18.39 19.24
N ASP A 386 -25.78 18.03 19.39
CA ASP A 386 -26.20 16.62 19.40
C ASP A 386 -25.87 15.94 18.07
N ARG A 387 -26.09 16.65 16.96
CA ARG A 387 -25.81 16.17 15.60
C ARG A 387 -25.53 17.34 14.67
N ILE A 388 -24.59 17.17 13.75
CA ILE A 388 -24.32 18.10 12.64
C ILE A 388 -24.11 17.30 11.38
N GLN A 389 -24.85 17.63 10.32
CA GLN A 389 -24.59 17.18 8.96
C GLN A 389 -24.25 18.40 8.09
N ALA A 390 -22.97 18.54 7.72
CA ALA A 390 -22.51 19.51 6.75
C ALA A 390 -22.41 18.85 5.37
N ARG A 391 -22.86 19.55 4.33
CA ARG A 391 -22.84 19.11 2.93
C ARG A 391 -22.29 20.24 2.08
N PHE A 392 -21.48 19.90 1.10
CA PHE A 392 -20.85 20.83 0.17
C PHE A 392 -20.89 20.22 -1.23
N ALA A 393 -21.05 21.05 -2.24
CA ALA A 393 -20.97 20.66 -3.64
C ALA A 393 -20.33 21.76 -4.49
N ARG A 394 -19.69 21.35 -5.57
CA ARG A 394 -19.19 22.22 -6.64
C ARG A 394 -19.73 21.69 -7.97
N GLY A 395 -20.15 22.59 -8.85
CA GLY A 395 -20.70 22.23 -10.17
C GLY A 395 -22.10 21.59 -10.14
N SER A 396 -22.66 21.37 -8.94
CA SER A 396 -23.93 20.69 -8.72
C SER A 396 -24.54 21.11 -7.37
N ASP A 397 -25.79 20.73 -7.14
CA ASP A 397 -26.44 20.91 -5.85
C ASP A 397 -25.93 19.87 -4.82
N VAL A 398 -26.10 20.16 -3.53
CA VAL A 398 -25.72 19.24 -2.46
C VAL A 398 -26.56 17.96 -2.49
N THR A 399 -25.97 16.86 -2.02
CA THR A 399 -26.70 15.59 -1.86
C THR A 399 -27.84 15.73 -0.85
N PRO A 400 -28.91 14.91 -0.96
CA PRO A 400 -30.01 14.93 0.02
C PRO A 400 -29.54 14.69 1.46
N LEU A 401 -30.32 15.19 2.42
CA LEU A 401 -30.10 14.93 3.84
C LEU A 401 -30.15 13.42 4.11
N VAL A 402 -29.23 12.92 4.93
CA VAL A 402 -29.21 11.52 5.33
C VAL A 402 -29.89 11.43 6.68
N GLU A 403 -31.09 10.86 6.77
CA GLU A 403 -31.87 10.90 8.03
C GLU A 403 -31.25 10.08 9.17
N ASP A 404 -30.47 9.05 8.84
CA ASP A 404 -29.74 8.20 9.81
C ASP A 404 -28.80 9.07 10.69
N PRO A 405 -28.89 9.00 12.03
CA PRO A 405 -28.02 9.77 12.93
C PRO A 405 -26.59 9.23 13.06
N ALA A 406 -26.26 8.06 12.49
CA ALA A 406 -24.90 7.50 12.53
C ALA A 406 -23.88 8.49 11.93
N PRO A 407 -22.69 8.66 12.52
CA PRO A 407 -21.67 9.51 11.93
C PRO A 407 -21.20 8.93 10.60
N PHE A 408 -20.79 9.78 9.67
CA PHE A 408 -20.17 9.34 8.42
C PHE A 408 -19.40 10.48 7.74
N ALA A 409 -18.51 10.13 6.81
CA ALA A 409 -18.03 11.04 5.77
C ALA A 409 -18.32 10.45 4.38
N ARG A 410 -18.74 11.27 3.42
CA ARG A 410 -18.90 10.85 2.02
C ARG A 410 -18.31 11.88 1.09
N PHE A 411 -17.62 11.42 0.07
CA PHE A 411 -17.13 12.21 -1.05
C PHE A 411 -17.60 11.55 -2.34
N HIS A 412 -18.07 12.32 -3.31
CA HIS A 412 -18.42 11.82 -4.64
C HIS A 412 -18.00 12.82 -5.70
N ARG A 413 -17.05 12.46 -6.54
CA ARG A 413 -16.61 13.24 -7.69
C ARG A 413 -17.21 12.66 -8.96
N THR A 414 -18.04 13.45 -9.65
CA THR A 414 -18.73 13.03 -10.89
C THR A 414 -17.98 13.46 -12.15
N THR A 415 -17.26 14.59 -12.09
CA THR A 415 -16.40 15.10 -13.18
C THR A 415 -15.11 15.70 -12.59
N GLU A 416 -14.17 16.20 -13.40
CA GLU A 416 -12.95 16.85 -12.89
C GLU A 416 -13.26 18.12 -12.06
N GLU A 417 -14.38 18.78 -12.33
CA GLU A 417 -14.78 20.04 -11.69
C GLU A 417 -15.92 19.85 -10.69
N ASP A 418 -16.72 18.79 -10.84
CA ASP A 418 -17.92 18.54 -10.05
C ASP A 418 -17.68 17.51 -8.96
N PHE A 419 -17.97 17.89 -7.72
CA PHE A 419 -17.93 16.98 -6.59
C PHE A 419 -18.95 17.36 -5.51
N THR A 420 -19.30 16.38 -4.70
CA THR A 420 -20.06 16.56 -3.46
C THR A 420 -19.29 15.97 -2.29
N ALA A 421 -19.40 16.59 -1.13
CA ALA A 421 -18.82 16.13 0.12
C ALA A 421 -19.86 16.29 1.24
N SER A 422 -19.92 15.32 2.16
CA SER A 422 -20.80 15.40 3.31
C SER A 422 -20.12 14.80 4.54
N LEU A 423 -20.32 15.45 5.68
CA LEU A 423 -19.78 15.03 6.96
C LEU A 423 -20.92 15.06 7.97
N GLN A 424 -21.14 13.95 8.64
CA GLN A 424 -22.03 13.87 9.78
C GLN A 424 -21.27 13.45 11.04
N VAL A 425 -21.41 14.26 12.08
CA VAL A 425 -20.87 13.99 13.41
C VAL A 425 -21.97 14.16 14.46
N SER A 426 -21.84 13.44 15.57
CA SER A 426 -22.72 13.58 16.73
C SER A 426 -21.90 13.95 17.95
N ASP A 427 -22.56 14.51 18.96
CA ASP A 427 -21.94 14.86 20.25
C ASP A 427 -20.73 15.81 20.12
N LEU A 428 -20.71 16.73 19.15
CA LEU A 428 -19.57 17.62 18.91
C LEU A 428 -19.51 18.75 19.94
N ARG A 429 -18.35 18.94 20.59
CA ARG A 429 -18.07 20.08 21.49
C ARG A 429 -17.31 21.20 20.78
N SER A 430 -16.30 20.83 19.99
CA SER A 430 -15.58 21.79 19.16
C SER A 430 -14.98 21.13 17.94
N VAL A 431 -14.86 21.91 16.87
CA VAL A 431 -14.09 21.58 15.68
C VAL A 431 -13.16 22.73 15.37
N ARG A 432 -11.90 22.43 15.08
CA ARG A 432 -10.94 23.36 14.48
C ARG A 432 -10.52 22.77 13.14
N ILE A 433 -10.52 23.58 12.10
CA ILE A 433 -10.01 23.23 10.77
C ILE A 433 -8.94 24.24 10.43
N ASP A 434 -7.74 23.77 10.11
CA ASP A 434 -6.65 24.56 9.57
C ASP A 434 -6.52 24.26 8.08
N GLN A 435 -6.78 25.27 7.26
CA GLN A 435 -6.70 25.18 5.81
C GLN A 435 -5.32 25.60 5.28
N GLY A 436 -4.43 26.09 6.15
CA GLY A 436 -3.05 26.40 5.81
C GLY A 436 -2.20 25.14 5.87
N ALA A 437 -1.07 25.14 5.15
CA ALA A 437 -0.11 24.04 5.24
C ALA A 437 0.68 24.14 6.56
N PRO A 438 0.78 23.06 7.36
CA PRO A 438 0.17 21.74 7.15
C PRO A 438 -1.35 21.76 7.42
N TYR A 439 -2.12 21.15 6.51
CA TYR A 439 -3.59 21.09 6.66
C TYR A 439 -3.92 20.36 7.95
N GLY A 440 -4.85 20.87 8.75
CA GLY A 440 -5.09 20.36 10.09
C GLY A 440 -6.57 20.30 10.44
N GLY A 441 -6.89 19.42 11.38
CA GLY A 441 -8.22 19.33 11.96
C GLY A 441 -8.11 18.87 13.39
N ARG A 442 -8.87 19.49 14.30
CA ARG A 442 -9.09 18.97 15.65
C ARG A 442 -10.57 18.82 15.90
N LEU A 443 -10.99 17.63 16.30
CA LEU A 443 -12.37 17.29 16.65
C LEU A 443 -12.43 16.92 18.13
N VAL A 444 -13.30 17.60 18.87
CA VAL A 444 -13.56 17.29 20.27
C VAL A 444 -15.02 16.88 20.41
N PHE A 445 -15.25 15.65 20.84
CA PHE A 445 -16.55 15.04 21.09
C PHE A 445 -16.83 14.98 22.60
N ALA A 446 -18.11 15.04 22.97
CA ALA A 446 -18.56 14.71 24.31
C ALA A 446 -18.55 13.21 24.56
N THR A 447 -18.84 12.42 23.51
CA THR A 447 -18.75 10.96 23.50
C THR A 447 -17.98 10.54 22.26
N ALA A 448 -16.88 9.80 22.42
CA ALA A 448 -16.14 9.21 21.31
C ALA A 448 -17.07 8.36 20.41
N PRO A 449 -17.03 8.52 19.08
CA PRO A 449 -17.81 7.67 18.18
C PRO A 449 -17.20 6.26 18.15
N GLY A 450 -18.04 5.25 18.35
CA GLY A 450 -17.59 3.85 18.31
C GLY A 450 -17.19 3.37 16.92
N LEU A 451 -17.87 3.87 15.88
CA LEU A 451 -17.57 3.57 14.47
C LEU A 451 -17.81 4.83 13.64
N PHE A 452 -16.87 5.18 12.77
CA PHE A 452 -16.95 6.31 11.85
C PHE A 452 -16.72 5.82 10.41
N PRO A 453 -17.77 5.45 9.67
CA PRO A 453 -17.66 5.03 8.27
C PRO A 453 -17.33 6.21 7.35
N PHE A 454 -16.59 5.94 6.29
CA PHE A 454 -16.35 6.89 5.21
C PHE A 454 -16.45 6.23 3.84
N THR A 455 -16.91 6.98 2.85
CA THR A 455 -16.89 6.57 1.44
C THR A 455 -16.35 7.68 0.55
N ALA A 456 -15.64 7.32 -0.50
CA ALA A 456 -15.21 8.21 -1.56
C ALA A 456 -15.45 7.54 -2.92
N ASP A 457 -16.40 8.07 -3.68
CA ASP A 457 -16.71 7.66 -5.03
C ASP A 457 -16.06 8.64 -6.01
N ASP A 458 -15.36 8.13 -7.02
CA ASP A 458 -14.72 8.93 -8.05
C ASP A 458 -15.06 8.36 -9.43
N ASP A 459 -16.15 8.87 -10.02
CA ASP A 459 -16.64 8.42 -11.33
C ASP A 459 -15.62 8.73 -12.45
N VAL A 460 -14.73 9.71 -12.26
CA VAL A 460 -13.68 10.09 -13.23
C VAL A 460 -12.67 8.96 -13.40
N THR A 461 -12.27 8.31 -12.31
CA THR A 461 -11.35 7.17 -12.33
C THR A 461 -12.06 5.83 -12.17
N SER A 462 -13.40 5.86 -12.01
CA SER A 462 -14.20 4.70 -11.60
C SER A 462 -13.69 4.03 -10.31
N THR A 463 -13.07 4.81 -9.42
CA THR A 463 -12.57 4.32 -8.14
C THR A 463 -13.66 4.48 -7.08
N HIS A 464 -13.98 3.39 -6.40
CA HIS A 464 -14.82 3.39 -5.20
C HIS A 464 -13.95 3.05 -4.00
N LEU A 465 -14.02 3.87 -2.96
CA LEU A 465 -13.29 3.69 -1.71
C LEU A 465 -14.31 3.72 -0.57
N GLU A 466 -14.25 2.74 0.31
CA GLU A 466 -15.05 2.68 1.53
C GLU A 466 -14.18 2.25 2.70
N GLY A 467 -14.61 2.56 3.92
CA GLY A 467 -13.84 2.22 5.10
C GLY A 467 -14.49 2.71 6.37
N HIS A 468 -13.81 2.49 7.49
CA HIS A 468 -14.25 2.98 8.79
C HIS A 468 -13.09 3.18 9.76
N LEU A 469 -13.33 4.03 10.75
CA LEU A 469 -12.49 4.17 11.93
C LEU A 469 -13.26 3.61 13.13
N SER A 470 -12.64 2.71 13.89
CA SER A 470 -13.23 2.14 15.11
C SER A 470 -12.62 2.82 16.34
N ASN A 471 -13.48 3.24 17.28
CA ASN A 471 -13.10 3.87 18.54
C ASN A 471 -12.20 5.12 18.36
N LEU A 472 -12.63 6.06 17.52
CA LEU A 472 -11.96 7.34 17.36
C LEU A 472 -11.91 8.09 18.71
N PRO A 473 -10.76 8.64 19.14
CA PRO A 473 -10.66 9.38 20.39
C PRO A 473 -11.63 10.57 20.48
N ALA A 474 -12.11 10.82 21.71
CA ALA A 474 -12.97 11.96 22.00
C ALA A 474 -12.29 13.31 21.73
N ASP A 475 -10.96 13.36 21.71
CA ASP A 475 -10.18 14.53 21.33
C ASP A 475 -9.14 14.07 20.32
N THR A 476 -9.41 14.34 19.05
CA THR A 476 -8.59 13.87 17.92
C THR A 476 -8.07 15.06 17.16
N GLU A 477 -6.76 15.18 17.03
CA GLU A 477 -6.09 16.10 16.13
C GLU A 477 -5.38 15.33 15.01
N VAL A 478 -5.61 15.75 13.77
CA VAL A 478 -4.94 15.22 12.58
C VAL A 478 -4.31 16.38 11.83
N SER A 479 -3.06 16.24 11.42
CA SER A 479 -2.43 17.17 10.48
C SER A 479 -1.78 16.44 9.31
N LEU A 480 -1.87 17.06 8.13
CA LEU A 480 -1.45 16.59 6.82
C LEU A 480 -0.52 17.64 6.23
N ASP A 481 0.77 17.42 6.36
CA ASP A 481 1.81 18.18 5.70
C ASP A 481 2.14 17.50 4.36
N LEU A 482 1.31 17.77 3.35
CA LEU A 482 1.44 17.13 2.04
C LEU A 482 2.75 17.51 1.33
N ASP A 483 3.31 18.69 1.63
CA ASP A 483 4.57 19.16 1.03
C ASP A 483 5.78 18.38 1.56
N ASN A 484 5.73 17.95 2.84
CA ASN A 484 6.76 17.14 3.46
C ASN A 484 6.37 15.65 3.58
N GLY A 485 5.23 15.24 3.00
CA GLY A 485 4.72 13.87 3.07
C GLY A 485 4.44 13.35 4.48
N LYS A 486 4.09 14.23 5.42
CA LYS A 486 3.95 13.89 6.85
C LYS A 486 2.50 13.93 7.32
N VAL A 487 2.06 12.86 7.95
CA VAL A 487 0.76 12.74 8.62
C VAL A 487 1.00 12.66 10.13
N THR A 488 0.36 13.53 10.91
CA THR A 488 0.39 13.45 12.38
C THR A 488 -1.00 13.17 12.90
N PHE A 489 -1.11 12.20 13.80
CA PHE A 489 -2.30 11.87 14.57
C PHE A 489 -1.98 12.07 16.05
N ASP A 490 -2.82 12.82 16.77
CA ASP A 490 -2.78 12.97 18.22
C ASP A 490 -4.20 12.75 18.79
N GLY A 491 -4.40 11.60 19.42
CA GLY A 491 -5.61 11.24 20.15
C GLY A 491 -5.57 11.59 21.64
N HIS A 492 -4.62 12.44 22.05
CA HIS A 492 -4.44 12.96 23.40
C HIS A 492 -4.47 11.90 24.51
N GLY A 493 -3.77 10.78 24.26
CA GLY A 493 -3.62 9.66 25.19
C GLY A 493 -4.51 8.45 24.89
N THR A 494 -5.37 8.51 23.86
CA THR A 494 -6.15 7.37 23.36
C THR A 494 -5.79 7.08 21.90
N GLY A 495 -5.59 5.81 21.53
CA GLY A 495 -5.32 5.39 20.15
C GLY A 495 -6.59 5.19 19.32
N ILE A 496 -6.44 4.70 18.08
CA ILE A 496 -7.54 4.19 17.26
C ILE A 496 -7.42 2.66 17.22
N ASP A 497 -8.50 1.95 17.50
CA ASP A 497 -8.48 0.48 17.54
C ASP A 497 -8.33 -0.11 16.13
N GLU A 498 -9.02 0.45 15.15
CA GLU A 498 -8.96 -0.04 13.76
C GLU A 498 -9.19 1.09 12.76
N ILE A 499 -8.37 1.11 11.71
CA ILE A 499 -8.60 1.87 10.48
C ILE A 499 -8.73 0.86 9.35
N HIS A 500 -9.92 0.74 8.78
CA HIS A 500 -10.19 -0.14 7.65
C HIS A 500 -10.43 0.69 6.38
N LEU A 501 -9.89 0.21 5.27
CA LEU A 501 -10.00 0.81 3.95
C LEU A 501 -10.17 -0.30 2.91
N GLU A 502 -11.16 -0.18 2.06
CA GLU A 502 -11.34 -0.97 0.84
C GLU A 502 -11.40 -0.01 -0.35
N ALA A 503 -10.65 -0.29 -1.41
CA ALA A 503 -10.70 0.44 -2.66
C ALA A 503 -10.91 -0.54 -3.82
N THR A 504 -11.88 -0.27 -4.67
CA THR A 504 -12.18 -1.06 -5.88
C THR A 504 -12.18 -0.16 -7.10
N ARG A 505 -11.70 -0.68 -8.23
CA ARG A 505 -11.84 0.00 -9.52
C ARG A 505 -11.82 -1.01 -10.67
N PRO A 506 -12.53 -0.76 -11.80
CA PRO A 506 -12.58 -1.71 -12.92
C PRO A 506 -11.21 -2.01 -13.55
N ASP A 507 -10.36 -0.99 -13.66
CA ASP A 507 -9.00 -1.12 -14.20
C ASP A 507 -8.00 -1.52 -13.09
N PRO A 508 -7.01 -2.40 -13.30
CA PRO A 508 -6.13 -2.83 -12.22
C PRO A 508 -5.33 -1.68 -11.59
N PHE A 509 -5.28 -1.58 -10.25
CA PHE A 509 -4.37 -0.72 -9.46
C PHE A 509 -2.92 -0.92 -9.88
N PHE A 510 -2.53 -2.17 -9.97
CA PHE A 510 -1.28 -2.67 -10.54
C PHE A 510 -1.49 -4.13 -10.94
N ASP A 511 -0.73 -4.58 -11.93
CA ASP A 511 -0.84 -5.92 -12.51
C ASP A 511 -2.30 -6.31 -12.82
N ARG A 512 -2.90 -7.24 -12.06
CA ARG A 512 -4.31 -7.63 -12.18
C ARG A 512 -5.19 -7.20 -11.01
N ALA A 513 -4.64 -6.58 -9.95
CA ALA A 513 -5.40 -6.24 -8.75
C ALA A 513 -6.41 -5.11 -9.01
N THR A 514 -7.71 -5.42 -8.99
CA THR A 514 -8.81 -4.45 -9.12
C THR A 514 -9.41 -4.05 -7.76
N ARG A 515 -8.91 -4.64 -6.67
CA ARG A 515 -9.34 -4.43 -5.30
C ARG A 515 -8.12 -4.32 -4.38
N LEU A 516 -8.11 -3.32 -3.52
CA LEU A 516 -7.16 -3.14 -2.44
C LEU A 516 -7.93 -3.15 -1.12
N GLU A 517 -7.45 -3.85 -0.11
CA GLU A 517 -7.91 -3.68 1.27
C GLU A 517 -6.70 -3.36 2.15
N ALA A 518 -6.87 -2.44 3.10
CA ALA A 518 -5.90 -2.15 4.13
C ALA A 518 -6.62 -2.10 5.48
N THR A 519 -6.03 -2.72 6.49
CA THR A 519 -6.50 -2.64 7.88
C THR A 519 -5.32 -2.35 8.78
N LEU A 520 -5.39 -1.27 9.55
CA LEU A 520 -4.43 -0.93 10.58
C LEU A 520 -5.10 -1.08 11.94
N GLU A 521 -4.66 -2.06 12.71
CA GLU A 521 -5.11 -2.33 14.08
C GLU A 521 -4.18 -1.64 15.09
N ASP A 522 -4.74 -1.15 16.20
CA ASP A 522 -4.05 -0.55 17.35
C ASP A 522 -3.10 0.61 16.97
N LEU A 523 -3.62 1.68 16.36
CA LEU A 523 -2.85 2.90 16.12
C LEU A 523 -2.52 3.61 17.45
N PRO A 524 -1.24 3.93 17.73
CA PRO A 524 -0.84 4.65 18.94
C PRO A 524 -1.52 6.01 19.11
N ALA A 525 -1.64 6.47 20.37
CA ALA A 525 -2.28 7.74 20.70
C ALA A 525 -1.59 8.98 20.14
N LEU A 526 -0.29 8.89 19.82
CA LEU A 526 0.46 9.91 19.10
C LEU A 526 1.26 9.18 18.04
N GLU A 527 0.96 9.43 16.77
CA GLU A 527 1.67 8.83 15.66
C GLU A 527 2.04 9.89 14.62
N VAL A 528 3.25 9.79 14.11
CA VAL A 528 3.77 10.59 13.01
C VAL A 528 4.24 9.62 11.94
N ILE A 529 3.53 9.62 10.81
CA ILE A 529 3.91 8.88 9.62
C ILE A 529 4.58 9.86 8.66
N ASP A 530 5.86 9.66 8.41
CA ASP A 530 6.67 10.44 7.48
C ASP A 530 6.91 9.61 6.21
N VAL A 531 6.34 10.06 5.08
CA VAL A 531 6.40 9.43 3.77
C VAL A 531 7.29 10.28 2.86
N LYS A 532 8.46 9.76 2.52
CA LYS A 532 9.41 10.40 1.62
C LYS A 532 9.49 9.67 0.31
N GLN A 533 9.56 10.42 -0.78
CA GLN A 533 9.87 9.89 -2.10
C GLN A 533 11.16 10.54 -2.61
N GLU A 534 12.23 9.76 -2.68
CA GLU A 534 13.56 10.21 -3.13
C GLU A 534 14.12 9.19 -4.13
N ASP A 535 14.57 9.66 -5.30
CA ASP A 535 15.19 8.83 -6.35
C ASP A 535 14.37 7.58 -6.75
N GLY A 536 13.04 7.67 -6.72
CA GLY A 536 12.13 6.56 -7.05
C GLY A 536 11.89 5.57 -5.90
N THR A 537 12.54 5.75 -4.76
CA THR A 537 12.28 5.03 -3.52
C THR A 537 11.17 5.73 -2.73
N VAL A 538 10.18 4.98 -2.27
CA VAL A 538 9.17 5.45 -1.31
C VAL A 538 9.51 4.87 0.06
N THR A 539 9.72 5.74 1.05
CA THR A 539 9.99 5.35 2.43
C THR A 539 8.90 5.90 3.34
N ALA A 540 8.23 5.03 4.08
CA ALA A 540 7.29 5.40 5.13
C ALA A 540 7.87 5.00 6.49
N THR A 541 7.99 5.97 7.39
CA THR A 541 8.48 5.78 8.77
C THR A 541 7.41 6.18 9.77
N ALA A 542 7.16 5.32 10.75
CA ALA A 542 6.31 5.58 11.90
C ALA A 542 7.17 5.95 13.11
N SER A 543 6.72 6.94 13.88
CA SER A 543 7.38 7.40 15.11
C SER A 543 7.29 6.39 16.24
N GLU A 544 6.19 5.63 16.30
CA GLU A 544 6.00 4.50 17.19
C GLU A 544 5.71 3.24 16.35
N PRO A 545 5.93 2.02 16.88
CA PRO A 545 5.53 0.83 16.16
C PRO A 545 4.00 0.79 15.97
N LEU A 546 3.57 0.65 14.73
CA LEU A 546 2.17 0.41 14.40
C LEU A 546 1.74 -0.97 14.92
N GLY A 547 0.48 -1.12 15.34
CA GLY A 547 -0.05 -2.38 15.87
C GLY A 547 0.02 -3.55 14.87
N ALA A 548 -1.02 -3.76 14.07
CA ALA A 548 -0.99 -4.73 12.96
C ALA A 548 -1.48 -4.12 11.66
N LEU A 549 -0.63 -4.15 10.63
CA LEU A 549 -0.98 -3.74 9.28
C LEU A 549 -1.31 -4.97 8.44
N THR A 550 -2.52 -5.03 7.91
CA THR A 550 -2.97 -6.02 6.94
C THR A 550 -3.20 -5.31 5.60
N LEU A 551 -2.58 -5.81 4.53
CA LEU A 551 -2.73 -5.33 3.16
C LEU A 551 -3.18 -6.49 2.27
N LEU A 552 -4.13 -6.24 1.39
CA LEU A 552 -4.58 -7.14 0.35
C LEU A 552 -4.62 -6.38 -0.97
N ALA A 553 -4.06 -6.97 -2.02
CA ALA A 553 -4.28 -6.55 -3.40
C ALA A 553 -4.76 -7.75 -4.20
N SER A 554 -5.96 -7.70 -4.76
CA SER A 554 -6.57 -8.86 -5.43
C SER A 554 -7.49 -8.48 -6.59
N ASN A 555 -7.79 -9.46 -7.43
CA ASN A 555 -8.84 -9.40 -8.45
C ASN A 555 -10.01 -10.35 -8.15
N GLY A 556 -10.02 -10.97 -6.97
CA GLY A 556 -10.91 -12.06 -6.60
C GLY A 556 -11.28 -12.06 -5.11
N PRO A 557 -11.39 -13.24 -4.46
CA PRO A 557 -11.84 -13.35 -3.07
C PRO A 557 -10.94 -12.59 -2.09
N GLY A 558 -11.47 -12.33 -0.90
CA GLY A 558 -10.77 -11.60 0.17
C GLY A 558 -9.49 -12.26 0.69
N ALA A 559 -8.99 -11.69 1.79
CA ALA A 559 -7.79 -12.14 2.46
C ALA A 559 -7.82 -13.66 2.75
N PRO A 560 -6.68 -14.36 2.59
CA PRO A 560 -6.57 -15.74 3.03
C PRO A 560 -6.76 -15.83 4.55
N ALA A 561 -7.35 -16.92 5.04
CA ALA A 561 -7.52 -17.16 6.47
C ALA A 561 -6.18 -17.52 7.12
N MET A 562 -5.39 -16.51 7.46
CA MET A 562 -4.09 -16.64 8.13
C MET A 562 -4.08 -15.87 9.45
N THR A 563 -3.37 -16.39 10.45
CA THR A 563 -3.20 -15.76 11.77
C THR A 563 -1.74 -15.34 11.96
N GLY A 564 -1.51 -14.23 12.65
CA GLY A 564 -0.14 -13.71 12.88
C GLY A 564 0.44 -12.98 11.66
N SER A 565 1.75 -12.77 11.67
CA SER A 565 2.45 -12.15 10.54
C SER A 565 2.56 -13.15 9.38
N ALA A 566 2.13 -12.75 8.19
CA ALA A 566 2.08 -13.64 7.04
C ALA A 566 2.18 -12.89 5.70
N VAL A 567 2.71 -13.56 4.69
CA VAL A 567 2.73 -13.13 3.30
C VAL A 567 2.12 -14.25 2.45
N SER A 568 1.24 -13.89 1.51
CA SER A 568 0.71 -14.84 0.53
C SER A 568 0.68 -14.21 -0.86
N TYR A 569 1.06 -14.97 -1.88
CA TYR A 569 1.04 -14.54 -3.27
C TYR A 569 0.42 -15.61 -4.18
N ASP A 570 -0.80 -15.40 -4.65
CA ASP A 570 -1.45 -16.27 -5.63
C ASP A 570 -1.53 -15.55 -6.98
N ASP A 571 -0.96 -16.13 -8.02
CA ASP A 571 -0.92 -15.64 -9.39
C ASP A 571 -1.19 -16.78 -10.37
N THR A 572 -2.48 -17.11 -10.47
CA THR A 572 -3.02 -18.14 -11.35
C THR A 572 -3.86 -17.49 -12.46
N PRO A 573 -4.21 -18.20 -13.55
CA PRO A 573 -5.10 -17.65 -14.56
C PRO A 573 -6.45 -17.15 -14.01
N ALA A 574 -6.93 -17.71 -12.90
CA ALA A 574 -8.22 -17.38 -12.29
C ALA A 574 -8.13 -16.39 -11.10
N LEU A 575 -6.95 -16.22 -10.50
CA LEU A 575 -6.77 -15.44 -9.28
C LEU A 575 -5.45 -14.69 -9.30
N TYR A 576 -5.49 -13.41 -8.96
CA TYR A 576 -4.37 -12.61 -8.51
C TYR A 576 -4.64 -12.16 -7.08
N ARG A 577 -3.71 -12.42 -6.17
CA ARG A 577 -3.80 -12.02 -4.76
C ARG A 577 -2.41 -11.88 -4.14
N ALA A 578 -2.06 -10.66 -3.75
CA ALA A 578 -0.94 -10.38 -2.86
C ALA A 578 -1.50 -9.98 -1.50
N PHE A 579 -1.06 -10.65 -0.44
CA PHE A 579 -1.49 -10.40 0.94
C PHE A 579 -0.28 -10.26 1.84
N LEU A 580 -0.32 -9.29 2.75
CA LEU A 580 0.67 -9.06 3.80
C LEU A 580 -0.08 -8.78 5.10
N ARG A 581 0.29 -9.45 6.19
CA ARG A 581 -0.03 -9.05 7.56
C ARG A 581 1.27 -8.95 8.34
N ILE A 582 1.52 -7.81 8.98
CA ILE A 582 2.72 -7.60 9.78
C ILE A 582 2.41 -6.75 11.01
N SER A 583 3.00 -7.11 12.15
CA SER A 583 2.85 -6.38 13.40
C SER A 583 4.10 -5.59 13.78
N GLY A 584 3.90 -4.48 14.49
CA GLY A 584 4.98 -3.66 15.03
C GLY A 584 5.76 -2.90 13.97
N LEU A 585 5.18 -2.59 12.81
CA LEU A 585 5.88 -1.93 11.71
C LEU A 585 6.37 -0.53 12.12
N LYS A 586 7.63 -0.23 11.85
CA LYS A 586 8.27 1.08 12.10
C LYS A 586 8.72 1.76 10.82
N GLU A 587 9.19 0.99 9.85
CA GLU A 587 9.66 1.53 8.58
C GLU A 587 9.39 0.53 7.48
N VAL A 588 8.90 1.03 6.35
CA VAL A 588 8.97 0.32 5.08
C VAL A 588 9.59 1.26 4.05
N SER A 589 10.54 0.74 3.28
CA SER A 589 11.11 1.43 2.13
C SER A 589 11.01 0.51 0.93
N PHE A 590 10.64 1.05 -0.22
CA PHE A 590 10.50 0.29 -1.45
C PHE A 590 10.94 1.11 -2.67
N GLN A 591 11.82 0.52 -3.46
CA GLN A 591 12.19 0.95 -4.80
C GLN A 591 11.82 -0.18 -5.76
N ALA A 592 11.23 0.14 -6.90
CA ALA A 592 10.77 -0.88 -7.86
C ALA A 592 11.84 -1.30 -8.88
N ASP A 593 12.78 -0.41 -9.23
CA ASP A 593 13.82 -0.68 -10.23
C ASP A 593 15.18 -0.08 -9.81
N PRO A 594 16.16 -0.91 -9.40
CA PRO A 594 15.97 -2.32 -9.04
C PRO A 594 15.02 -2.49 -7.85
N VAL A 595 14.51 -3.70 -7.63
CA VAL A 595 13.66 -3.94 -6.45
C VAL A 595 14.54 -3.87 -5.21
N VAL A 596 14.32 -2.90 -4.36
CA VAL A 596 15.00 -2.78 -3.06
C VAL A 596 13.91 -2.53 -2.02
N ALA A 597 13.89 -3.34 -0.98
CA ALA A 597 12.95 -3.19 0.12
C ALA A 597 13.71 -3.14 1.44
N THR A 598 13.31 -2.23 2.33
CA THR A 598 13.71 -2.27 3.74
C THR A 598 12.47 -2.38 4.59
N LEU A 599 12.54 -3.23 5.62
CA LEU A 599 11.48 -3.50 6.57
C LEU A 599 12.06 -3.38 7.97
N LYS A 600 11.47 -2.52 8.81
CA LYS A 600 11.78 -2.47 10.24
C LYS A 600 10.53 -2.70 11.06
N THR A 601 10.63 -3.57 12.05
CA THR A 601 9.59 -3.83 13.04
C THR A 601 10.12 -3.59 14.46
N ALA A 602 9.23 -3.57 15.45
CA ALA A 602 9.62 -3.41 16.86
C ALA A 602 10.42 -4.60 17.41
N GLN A 603 10.14 -5.79 16.89
CA GLN A 603 10.71 -7.05 17.35
C GLN A 603 10.65 -8.09 16.23
N PRO A 604 11.50 -9.14 16.29
CA PRO A 604 11.45 -10.22 15.31
C PRO A 604 10.06 -10.86 15.21
N GLN A 605 9.70 -11.33 14.02
CA GLN A 605 8.35 -11.84 13.70
C GLN A 605 8.41 -13.28 13.18
N PHE A 606 7.54 -14.17 13.65
CA PHE A 606 7.29 -15.41 12.92
C PHE A 606 6.52 -15.07 11.64
N LEU A 607 7.03 -15.46 10.47
CA LEU A 607 6.40 -15.16 9.18
C LEU A 607 5.98 -16.44 8.47
N THR A 608 4.71 -16.60 8.16
CA THR A 608 4.25 -17.63 7.21
C THR A 608 4.29 -17.07 5.78
N VAL A 609 4.82 -17.83 4.82
CA VAL A 609 4.89 -17.45 3.42
C VAL A 609 4.18 -18.50 2.57
N ARG A 610 3.28 -18.07 1.69
CA ARG A 610 2.61 -18.94 0.73
C ARG A 610 2.71 -18.37 -0.68
N GLY A 611 2.89 -19.22 -1.68
CA GLY A 611 2.82 -18.82 -3.08
C GLY A 611 2.15 -19.87 -3.97
N ASP A 612 1.39 -19.42 -4.96
CA ASP A 612 0.87 -20.22 -6.07
C ASP A 612 1.00 -19.42 -7.37
N ALA A 613 2.09 -19.63 -8.11
CA ALA A 613 2.39 -18.86 -9.31
C ALA A 613 2.90 -19.76 -10.43
N GLY A 614 2.28 -19.66 -11.61
CA GLY A 614 2.74 -20.40 -12.79
C GLY A 614 2.70 -21.93 -12.65
N GLY A 615 1.84 -22.46 -11.77
CA GLY A 615 1.76 -23.90 -11.46
C GLY A 615 2.76 -24.38 -10.41
N VAL A 616 3.58 -23.48 -9.86
CA VAL A 616 4.41 -23.73 -8.68
C VAL A 616 3.61 -23.31 -7.45
N THR A 617 3.40 -24.23 -6.52
CA THR A 617 2.85 -23.94 -5.20
C THR A 617 3.93 -24.08 -4.15
N PHE A 618 3.98 -23.22 -3.16
CA PHE A 618 4.85 -23.37 -2.00
C PHE A 618 4.22 -22.81 -0.74
N ASP A 619 4.54 -23.42 0.40
CA ASP A 619 4.19 -23.01 1.74
C ASP A 619 5.47 -23.06 2.58
N GLY A 620 5.75 -22.02 3.34
CA GLY A 620 6.94 -21.91 4.15
C GLY A 620 6.75 -21.06 5.39
N THR A 621 7.73 -21.11 6.28
CA THR A 621 7.81 -20.32 7.50
C THR A 621 9.21 -19.75 7.65
N ILE A 622 9.31 -18.55 8.24
CA ILE A 622 10.56 -17.95 8.70
C ILE A 622 10.41 -17.78 10.20
N ASP A 623 11.18 -18.56 10.95
CA ASP A 623 11.27 -18.45 12.39
C ASP A 623 12.09 -17.22 12.72
N SER A 624 11.44 -16.24 13.37
CA SER A 624 12.06 -15.00 13.81
C SER A 624 12.65 -14.16 12.66
N LEU A 625 11.81 -13.74 11.70
CA LEU A 625 12.13 -12.68 10.75
C LEU A 625 12.74 -11.48 11.50
N PRO A 626 13.96 -11.04 11.15
CA PRO A 626 14.66 -9.96 11.84
C PRO A 626 13.84 -8.69 11.95
N ALA A 627 14.07 -7.96 13.05
CA ALA A 627 13.42 -6.66 13.27
C ALA A 627 13.89 -5.58 12.30
N HIS A 628 14.98 -5.82 11.57
CA HIS A 628 15.48 -4.96 10.51
C HIS A 628 15.97 -5.84 9.36
N LEU A 629 15.32 -5.73 8.21
CA LEU A 629 15.63 -6.51 7.04
C LEU A 629 15.74 -5.57 5.83
N THR A 630 16.82 -5.70 5.08
CA THR A 630 16.97 -5.16 3.73
C THR A 630 17.03 -6.32 2.75
N PHE A 631 16.27 -6.19 1.68
CA PHE A 631 16.22 -7.14 0.58
C PHE A 631 16.44 -6.37 -0.72
N SER A 632 17.23 -6.90 -1.64
CA SER A 632 17.27 -6.38 -3.00
C SER A 632 17.29 -7.47 -4.05
N LEU A 633 16.64 -7.19 -5.17
CA LEU A 633 16.64 -8.00 -6.38
C LEU A 633 17.19 -7.12 -7.50
N GLN A 634 18.43 -7.35 -7.87
CA GLN A 634 19.16 -6.51 -8.82
C GLN A 634 19.58 -7.31 -10.05
N PRO A 635 19.57 -6.71 -11.25
CA PRO A 635 20.21 -7.33 -12.39
C PRO A 635 21.73 -7.35 -12.19
N GLY A 636 22.33 -8.54 -12.19
CA GLY A 636 23.77 -8.74 -12.19
C GLY A 636 24.41 -8.37 -13.53
N PRO A 637 25.76 -8.25 -13.59
CA PRO A 637 26.49 -7.79 -14.78
C PRO A 637 26.28 -8.68 -16.02
N ASN A 638 25.87 -9.93 -15.83
CA ASN A 638 25.61 -10.91 -16.90
C ASN A 638 24.11 -11.17 -17.12
N ALA A 639 23.25 -10.22 -16.77
CA ALA A 639 21.79 -10.38 -16.72
C ALA A 639 21.31 -11.47 -15.74
N GLU A 640 22.18 -11.88 -14.81
CA GLU A 640 21.83 -12.65 -13.62
C GLU A 640 20.85 -11.86 -12.75
N THR A 641 20.16 -12.53 -11.85
CA THR A 641 19.34 -11.91 -10.81
C THR A 641 20.07 -12.11 -9.49
N VAL A 642 20.59 -11.02 -8.91
CA VAL A 642 21.24 -11.03 -7.62
C VAL A 642 20.17 -10.72 -6.56
N VAL A 643 19.94 -11.68 -5.68
CA VAL A 643 19.16 -11.52 -4.47
C VAL A 643 20.13 -11.20 -3.34
N ASP A 644 20.04 -10.02 -2.76
CA ASP A 644 20.85 -9.63 -1.60
C ASP A 644 19.95 -9.49 -0.38
N PHE A 645 20.34 -10.11 0.72
CA PHE A 645 19.61 -10.15 1.98
C PHE A 645 20.53 -9.67 3.09
N ASP A 646 20.10 -8.67 3.86
CA ASP A 646 20.80 -8.17 5.04
C ASP A 646 19.83 -7.96 6.21
N SER A 647 20.06 -8.66 7.30
CA SER A 647 19.28 -8.63 8.55
C SER A 647 19.88 -7.69 9.62
N HIS A 648 20.91 -6.92 9.25
CA HIS A 648 21.59 -5.95 10.10
C HIS A 648 22.10 -6.54 11.43
N GLY A 649 22.66 -7.75 11.34
CA GLY A 649 23.31 -8.45 12.46
C GLY A 649 22.39 -9.37 13.27
N GLN A 650 21.19 -9.69 12.78
CA GLN A 650 20.28 -10.64 13.41
C GLN A 650 20.17 -11.92 12.58
N GLU A 651 20.66 -13.02 13.14
CA GLU A 651 20.53 -14.35 12.55
C GLU A 651 19.04 -14.76 12.37
N ILE A 652 18.72 -15.44 11.28
CA ILE A 652 17.43 -16.14 11.13
C ILE A 652 17.61 -17.57 11.63
N GLU A 653 16.84 -17.95 12.65
CA GLU A 653 16.98 -19.26 13.30
C GLU A 653 16.63 -20.40 12.33
N GLU A 654 15.47 -20.32 11.66
CA GLU A 654 15.01 -21.35 10.74
C GLU A 654 14.16 -20.78 9.60
N ILE A 655 14.34 -21.31 8.39
CA ILE A 655 13.44 -21.12 7.24
C ILE A 655 13.01 -22.50 6.77
N VAL A 656 11.72 -22.77 6.77
CA VAL A 656 11.14 -23.99 6.20
C VAL A 656 10.37 -23.63 4.94
N ALA A 657 10.54 -24.38 3.87
CA ALA A 657 9.74 -24.24 2.66
C ALA A 657 9.39 -25.62 2.10
N THR A 658 8.15 -25.81 1.70
CA THR A 658 7.66 -27.00 1.02
C THR A 658 6.86 -26.56 -0.19
N GLY A 659 6.77 -27.39 -1.22
CA GLY A 659 5.95 -27.03 -2.35
C GLY A 659 5.91 -28.08 -3.45
N SER A 660 5.25 -27.73 -4.54
CA SER A 660 5.19 -28.56 -5.73
C SER A 660 5.19 -27.76 -7.03
N GLY A 661 5.41 -28.43 -8.16
CA GLY A 661 5.28 -27.84 -9.50
C GLY A 661 6.50 -27.10 -9.99
N LEU A 662 7.61 -27.11 -9.24
CA LEU A 662 8.90 -26.67 -9.76
C LEU A 662 9.23 -27.48 -11.03
N PRO A 663 9.89 -26.86 -12.04
CA PRO A 663 10.53 -27.58 -13.14
C PRO A 663 11.76 -28.34 -12.62
N ALA A 664 11.52 -29.28 -11.70
CA ALA A 664 12.48 -30.23 -11.17
C ALA A 664 12.78 -31.30 -12.22
N PRO A 665 13.80 -32.15 -12.03
CA PRO A 665 14.00 -33.33 -12.87
C PRO A 665 12.70 -34.13 -13.01
N ALA A 666 12.45 -34.65 -14.21
CA ALA A 666 11.18 -35.31 -14.53
C ALA A 666 10.82 -36.36 -13.47
N GLY A 667 9.60 -36.29 -12.94
CA GLY A 667 9.08 -37.22 -11.92
C GLY A 667 9.18 -36.75 -10.47
N MET A 668 9.72 -35.55 -10.19
CA MET A 668 9.86 -35.02 -8.82
C MET A 668 9.06 -33.71 -8.61
N PRO A 669 7.72 -33.76 -8.65
CA PRO A 669 6.90 -32.55 -8.54
C PRO A 669 7.02 -31.86 -7.19
N ASN A 670 7.43 -32.52 -6.10
CA ASN A 670 7.43 -31.95 -4.76
C ASN A 670 8.84 -31.55 -4.31
N PHE A 671 8.93 -30.56 -3.43
CA PHE A 671 10.18 -30.18 -2.77
C PHE A 671 9.96 -29.81 -1.30
N GLU A 672 11.04 -29.87 -0.54
CA GLU A 672 11.15 -29.42 0.84
C GLU A 672 12.54 -28.82 1.04
N ALA A 673 12.64 -27.73 1.78
CA ALA A 673 13.87 -27.08 2.17
C ALA A 673 13.77 -26.62 3.63
N VAL A 674 14.85 -26.80 4.37
CA VAL A 674 15.02 -26.28 5.73
C VAL A 674 16.39 -25.61 5.78
N ILE A 675 16.45 -24.35 6.18
CA ILE A 675 17.69 -23.60 6.38
C ILE A 675 17.72 -23.21 7.85
N GLU A 676 18.75 -23.63 8.58
CA GLU A 676 18.94 -23.25 9.99
C GLU A 676 20.16 -22.34 10.11
N HIS A 677 20.05 -21.36 11.00
CA HIS A 677 21.11 -20.41 11.33
C HIS A 677 21.60 -19.66 10.08
N LEU A 678 20.70 -18.94 9.41
CA LEU A 678 21.06 -18.12 8.25
C LEU A 678 21.88 -16.91 8.73
N PRO A 679 23.05 -16.64 8.12
CA PRO A 679 23.90 -15.54 8.51
C PRO A 679 23.21 -14.20 8.27
N SER A 680 23.77 -13.15 8.89
CA SER A 680 23.11 -11.85 8.85
C SER A 680 23.11 -11.21 7.45
N HIS A 681 24.01 -11.64 6.56
CA HIS A 681 24.12 -11.18 5.18
C HIS A 681 24.28 -12.38 4.26
N LEU A 682 23.44 -12.48 3.23
CA LEU A 682 23.54 -13.49 2.18
C LEU A 682 23.34 -12.83 0.82
N THR A 683 24.21 -13.16 -0.13
CA THR A 683 23.98 -12.86 -1.55
C THR A 683 23.77 -14.15 -2.34
N LEU A 684 22.64 -14.24 -3.04
CA LEU A 684 22.27 -15.32 -3.93
C LEU A 684 22.24 -14.82 -5.37
N THR A 685 23.16 -15.30 -6.21
CA THR A 685 23.18 -14.98 -7.65
C THR A 685 22.47 -16.08 -8.43
N LEU A 686 21.34 -15.74 -9.03
CA LEU A 686 20.54 -16.61 -9.89
C LEU A 686 20.88 -16.37 -11.36
N PRO A 687 21.21 -17.40 -12.14
CA PRO A 687 21.50 -17.24 -13.55
C PRO A 687 20.22 -17.04 -14.36
N LYS A 688 20.27 -16.20 -15.40
CA LYS A 688 19.14 -16.01 -16.34
C LYS A 688 18.77 -17.26 -17.13
N ASN A 689 19.74 -18.13 -17.34
CA ASN A 689 19.66 -19.37 -18.13
C ASN A 689 20.22 -20.55 -17.31
N ASP A 690 20.52 -21.68 -17.96
CA ASP A 690 21.30 -22.78 -17.38
C ASP A 690 22.69 -22.28 -16.97
N GLY A 691 22.81 -21.73 -15.76
CA GLY A 691 24.05 -21.21 -15.19
C GLY A 691 24.28 -21.71 -13.78
N ASN A 692 25.22 -21.08 -13.08
CA ASN A 692 25.53 -21.39 -11.70
C ASN A 692 24.67 -20.56 -10.77
N VAL A 693 24.02 -21.21 -9.81
CA VAL A 693 23.50 -20.53 -8.63
C VAL A 693 24.65 -20.36 -7.66
N VAL A 694 25.02 -19.12 -7.34
CA VAL A 694 26.12 -18.82 -6.41
C VAL A 694 25.52 -18.31 -5.10
N PHE A 695 25.97 -18.88 -4.00
CA PHE A 695 25.66 -18.49 -2.62
C PHE A 695 26.93 -17.91 -2.00
N ASP A 696 26.88 -16.64 -1.59
CA ASP A 696 27.95 -15.96 -0.86
C ASP A 696 27.44 -15.58 0.53
N ALA A 697 28.06 -16.19 1.56
CA ALA A 697 27.73 -15.98 2.97
C ALA A 697 28.58 -14.88 3.62
N HIS A 698 29.36 -14.12 2.84
CA HIS A 698 30.18 -12.98 3.29
C HIS A 698 31.15 -13.31 4.45
N GLY A 699 31.66 -14.54 4.48
CA GLY A 699 32.62 -15.01 5.48
C GLY A 699 32.00 -15.60 6.75
N ASP A 700 30.67 -15.70 6.81
CA ASP A 700 29.94 -16.46 7.82
C ASP A 700 29.54 -17.85 7.29
N HIS A 701 28.86 -18.67 8.10
CA HIS A 701 28.39 -20.00 7.71
C HIS A 701 26.89 -20.15 7.99
N ILE A 702 26.18 -20.77 7.05
CA ILE A 702 24.83 -21.27 7.29
C ILE A 702 24.93 -22.53 8.14
N GLY A 703 24.25 -22.58 9.28
CA GLY A 703 24.34 -23.72 10.20
C GLY A 703 23.93 -25.04 9.56
N ARG A 704 22.79 -25.06 8.84
CA ARG A 704 22.32 -26.23 8.07
C ARG A 704 21.53 -25.79 6.85
N VAL A 705 21.75 -26.45 5.72
CA VAL A 705 20.85 -26.42 4.56
C VAL A 705 20.44 -27.84 4.23
N TYR A 706 19.16 -28.11 4.44
CA TYR A 706 18.47 -29.28 3.95
C TYR A 706 17.60 -28.89 2.76
N ALA A 707 17.70 -29.62 1.66
CA ALA A 707 16.83 -29.46 0.51
C ALA A 707 16.59 -30.81 -0.13
N GLN A 708 15.35 -31.12 -0.50
CA GLN A 708 15.00 -32.30 -1.26
C GLN A 708 13.93 -32.03 -2.31
N ALA A 709 13.97 -32.79 -3.40
CA ALA A 709 12.93 -32.90 -4.41
C ALA A 709 12.53 -34.37 -4.56
N TYR A 710 11.24 -34.68 -4.67
CA TYR A 710 10.77 -36.07 -4.66
C TYR A 710 9.46 -36.31 -5.42
N GLY A 711 9.32 -37.54 -5.94
CA GLY A 711 8.11 -38.04 -6.62
C GLY A 711 7.11 -38.78 -5.73
N GLY A 712 7.57 -39.28 -4.58
CA GLY A 712 6.79 -40.10 -3.66
C GLY A 712 6.67 -39.47 -2.27
N SER A 713 7.08 -40.20 -1.23
CA SER A 713 7.22 -39.64 0.12
C SER A 713 8.59 -38.99 0.30
N PRO A 714 8.69 -37.89 1.08
CA PRO A 714 9.96 -37.29 1.45
C PRO A 714 10.85 -38.31 2.16
N ARG A 715 12.16 -38.21 1.97
CA ARG A 715 13.13 -39.07 2.65
C ARG A 715 13.51 -38.40 3.97
N ALA A 716 13.26 -39.08 5.09
CA ALA A 716 13.81 -38.64 6.37
C ALA A 716 15.34 -38.67 6.32
N VAL A 717 15.96 -37.52 6.58
CA VAL A 717 17.41 -37.38 6.72
C VAL A 717 17.71 -36.98 8.17
N ASP A 718 18.71 -37.64 8.77
CA ASP A 718 19.19 -37.29 10.11
C ASP A 718 19.79 -35.87 10.07
N PRO A 719 19.25 -34.90 10.84
CA PRO A 719 19.76 -33.53 10.85
C PRO A 719 21.24 -33.42 11.17
N ALA A 720 21.80 -34.36 11.95
CA ALA A 720 23.19 -34.34 12.37
C ALA A 720 24.17 -34.92 11.33
N ARG A 721 23.68 -35.39 10.19
CA ARG A 721 24.47 -36.13 9.19
C ARG A 721 24.52 -35.37 7.86
N GLN A 722 25.72 -35.11 7.35
CA GLN A 722 25.85 -34.57 6.00
C GLN A 722 25.51 -35.64 4.95
N LEU A 723 24.64 -35.34 4.00
CA LEU A 723 24.16 -36.28 2.99
C LEU A 723 23.94 -35.61 1.64
N LEU A 724 24.46 -36.20 0.57
CA LEU A 724 24.07 -35.93 -0.81
C LEU A 724 23.47 -37.19 -1.44
N ALA A 725 22.18 -37.18 -1.73
CA ALA A 725 21.47 -38.31 -2.29
C ALA A 725 20.82 -37.96 -3.63
N TYR A 726 21.13 -38.71 -4.68
CA TYR A 726 20.47 -38.64 -5.98
C TYR A 726 19.85 -40.00 -6.31
N SER A 727 18.60 -40.00 -6.72
CA SER A 727 17.87 -41.17 -7.19
C SER A 727 17.02 -40.77 -8.40
N GLU A 728 17.43 -41.18 -9.59
CA GLU A 728 16.80 -40.74 -10.83
C GLU A 728 15.29 -41.04 -10.84
N GLY A 729 14.50 -40.02 -11.19
CA GLY A 729 13.03 -40.07 -11.24
C GLY A 729 12.33 -40.29 -9.89
N GLN A 730 13.07 -40.44 -8.78
CA GLN A 730 12.49 -40.72 -7.46
C GLN A 730 12.71 -39.58 -6.47
N HIS A 731 13.96 -39.19 -6.26
CA HIS A 731 14.33 -38.30 -5.15
C HIS A 731 15.73 -37.70 -5.31
N ILE A 732 15.90 -36.43 -4.95
CA ILE A 732 17.19 -35.76 -4.71
C ILE A 732 17.13 -35.16 -3.31
N ALA A 733 18.15 -35.35 -2.48
CA ALA A 733 18.30 -34.59 -1.23
C ALA A 733 19.75 -34.16 -1.00
N ALA A 734 19.89 -32.99 -0.40
CA ALA A 734 21.11 -32.48 0.19
C ALA A 734 20.80 -32.13 1.65
N ASN A 735 21.63 -32.59 2.58
CA ASN A 735 21.67 -32.13 3.97
C ASN A 735 23.11 -31.73 4.24
N LEU A 736 23.39 -30.44 4.32
CA LEU A 736 24.73 -29.89 4.41
C LEU A 736 24.81 -29.05 5.69
N LEU A 737 25.93 -29.15 6.41
CA LEU A 737 26.13 -28.51 7.72
C LEU A 737 27.29 -27.52 7.63
N GLN A 738 27.13 -26.37 8.27
CA GLN A 738 28.15 -25.29 8.34
C GLN A 738 28.67 -24.91 6.95
N ILE A 739 27.75 -24.47 6.08
CA ILE A 739 28.04 -24.16 4.68
C ILE A 739 28.53 -22.71 4.59
N GLY A 740 29.74 -22.51 4.07
CA GLY A 740 30.23 -21.21 3.66
C GLY A 740 29.72 -20.85 2.26
N ASN A 741 30.63 -20.54 1.35
CA ASN A 741 30.26 -20.22 -0.03
C ASN A 741 29.93 -21.49 -0.81
N ALA A 742 28.89 -21.44 -1.64
CA ALA A 742 28.47 -22.58 -2.46
C ALA A 742 28.14 -22.16 -3.89
N GLU A 743 28.41 -23.04 -4.84
CA GLU A 743 28.09 -22.85 -6.26
C GLU A 743 27.48 -24.14 -6.81
N VAL A 744 26.26 -24.02 -7.36
CA VAL A 744 25.51 -25.14 -7.96
C VAL A 744 25.36 -24.88 -9.45
N SER A 745 25.96 -25.71 -10.30
CA SER A 745 25.84 -25.57 -11.76
C SER A 745 24.72 -26.43 -12.33
N LYS A 746 23.76 -25.80 -13.02
CA LYS A 746 22.77 -26.51 -13.87
C LYS A 746 23.23 -26.64 -15.33
N ALA A 747 24.16 -25.79 -15.75
CA ALA A 747 24.68 -25.66 -17.12
C ALA A 747 25.52 -26.84 -17.57
N ALA A 748 26.30 -27.37 -16.65
CA ALA A 748 27.17 -28.47 -16.96
C ALA A 748 26.31 -29.75 -17.00
N LYS A 749 26.31 -30.43 -18.15
CA LYS A 749 26.37 -31.89 -18.13
C LYS A 749 27.85 -32.19 -17.95
N PRO A 750 28.33 -32.40 -16.72
CA PRO A 750 27.64 -32.94 -15.52
C PRO A 750 27.18 -31.94 -14.45
N PHE A 751 26.33 -32.39 -13.52
CA PHE A 751 26.03 -31.68 -12.28
C PHE A 751 27.33 -31.37 -11.49
N ARG A 752 27.53 -30.10 -11.13
CA ARG A 752 28.67 -29.63 -10.32
C ARG A 752 28.17 -29.00 -9.04
N LEU A 753 28.75 -29.43 -7.92
CA LEU A 753 28.52 -28.84 -6.60
C LEU A 753 29.88 -28.43 -6.03
N LYS A 754 30.09 -27.12 -5.86
CA LYS A 754 31.23 -26.55 -5.13
C LYS A 754 30.71 -25.99 -3.82
N TYR A 755 31.37 -26.31 -2.70
CA TYR A 755 30.94 -25.87 -1.39
C TYR A 755 32.10 -25.85 -0.40
N ASP A 756 32.05 -24.91 0.53
CA ASP A 756 32.89 -24.87 1.71
C ASP A 756 32.09 -25.49 2.88
N ILE A 757 32.49 -26.64 3.41
CA ILE A 757 31.86 -27.28 4.58
C ILE A 757 32.86 -27.50 5.71
N ALA A 758 32.34 -27.58 6.94
CA ALA A 758 33.11 -28.03 8.09
C ALA A 758 33.42 -29.53 8.06
N ALA A 759 34.43 -29.94 8.85
CA ALA A 759 35.05 -31.27 8.95
C ALA A 759 34.14 -32.42 9.45
N VAL A 760 32.82 -32.36 9.23
CA VAL A 760 31.89 -33.46 9.50
C VAL A 760 31.88 -34.41 8.31
N PRO A 761 31.92 -35.74 8.50
CA PRO A 761 31.89 -36.69 7.38
C PRO A 761 30.70 -36.47 6.44
N LEU A 762 30.96 -36.47 5.13
CA LEU A 762 29.95 -36.33 4.09
C LEU A 762 29.58 -37.69 3.52
N ASP A 763 28.32 -38.07 3.66
CA ASP A 763 27.79 -39.26 2.99
C ASP A 763 27.21 -38.91 1.62
N PHE A 764 27.37 -39.81 0.66
CA PHE A 764 26.72 -39.69 -0.64
C PHE A 764 26.03 -40.98 -1.05
N VAL A 765 24.93 -40.84 -1.80
CA VAL A 765 24.15 -41.95 -2.36
C VAL A 765 23.75 -41.57 -3.78
N VAL A 766 24.07 -42.40 -4.77
CA VAL A 766 23.70 -42.18 -6.18
C VAL A 766 23.01 -43.44 -6.69
N ASN A 767 21.72 -43.36 -7.02
CA ASN A 767 20.94 -44.43 -7.62
C ASN A 767 20.44 -43.96 -8.99
N VAL A 768 20.94 -44.56 -10.06
CA VAL A 768 20.48 -44.37 -11.44
C VAL A 768 20.21 -45.74 -12.06
N PRO A 769 19.53 -45.84 -13.22
CA PRO A 769 19.41 -47.11 -13.92
C PRO A 769 20.79 -47.77 -14.07
N ASP A 770 20.86 -49.05 -13.71
CA ASP A 770 22.09 -49.86 -13.71
C ASP A 770 23.21 -49.43 -12.75
N THR A 771 23.04 -48.40 -11.90
CA THR A 771 24.06 -47.98 -10.92
C THR A 771 23.47 -47.61 -9.56
N SER A 772 23.98 -48.22 -8.48
CA SER A 772 23.65 -47.84 -7.09
C SER A 772 24.93 -47.71 -6.30
N LEU A 773 25.31 -46.49 -5.93
CA LEU A 773 26.54 -46.18 -5.21
C LEU A 773 26.21 -45.52 -3.89
N ARG A 774 26.96 -45.85 -2.85
CA ARG A 774 26.95 -45.21 -1.55
C ARG A 774 28.38 -44.97 -1.12
N GLY A 775 28.64 -43.90 -0.40
CA GLY A 775 29.97 -43.68 0.16
C GLY A 775 29.99 -42.65 1.26
N THR A 776 31.14 -42.54 1.90
CA THR A 776 31.42 -41.58 2.97
C THR A 776 32.78 -40.96 2.72
N VAL A 777 32.87 -39.65 2.87
CA VAL A 777 34.11 -38.85 2.82
C VAL A 777 34.40 -38.41 4.25
N ALA A 778 35.48 -38.89 4.86
CA ALA A 778 35.85 -38.58 6.23
C ALA A 778 36.71 -37.31 6.30
N ASN A 779 36.35 -36.34 7.16
CA ASN A 779 37.04 -35.05 7.29
C ASN A 779 37.12 -34.27 5.94
N PRO A 780 35.97 -34.03 5.28
CA PRO A 780 35.97 -33.33 4.01
C PRO A 780 36.55 -31.92 4.17
N GLN A 781 37.49 -31.58 3.30
CA GLN A 781 37.99 -30.21 3.15
C GLN A 781 37.13 -29.45 2.13
N PRO A 782 37.12 -28.10 2.14
CA PRO A 782 36.50 -27.29 1.10
C PRO A 782 36.90 -27.76 -0.30
N ALA A 783 35.95 -28.27 -1.08
CA ALA A 783 36.23 -28.94 -2.33
C ALA A 783 35.09 -28.82 -3.34
N THR A 784 35.46 -28.90 -4.61
CA THR A 784 34.52 -29.10 -5.71
C THR A 784 34.35 -30.60 -5.91
N VAL A 785 33.14 -31.09 -5.75
CA VAL A 785 32.79 -32.48 -6.07
C VAL A 785 31.96 -32.49 -7.35
N VAL A 786 32.49 -33.13 -8.38
CA VAL A 786 31.82 -33.27 -9.67
C VAL A 786 31.46 -34.72 -9.90
N PHE A 787 30.16 -35.00 -9.99
CA PHE A 787 29.66 -36.32 -10.36
C PHE A 787 29.17 -36.30 -11.80
N HIS A 788 29.80 -37.10 -12.65
CA HIS A 788 29.40 -37.35 -14.03
C HIS A 788 28.82 -38.77 -14.15
N PRO A 789 27.56 -39.00 -13.75
CA PRO A 789 26.87 -40.19 -14.22
C PRO A 789 26.63 -39.99 -15.72
N ARG A 790 27.21 -40.82 -16.59
CA ARG A 790 26.79 -40.89 -17.99
C ARG A 790 25.67 -41.92 -18.10
N ASP A 791 24.53 -41.44 -18.56
CA ASP A 791 23.44 -42.29 -19.00
C ASP A 791 23.91 -43.14 -20.19
N LYS A 792 23.27 -44.30 -20.38
CA LYS A 792 23.39 -45.07 -21.61
C LYS A 792 22.83 -44.23 -22.75
N ASP A 793 23.68 -43.44 -23.40
CA ASP A 793 23.36 -42.89 -24.70
C ASP A 793 23.13 -44.05 -25.70
N VAL A 794 22.80 -43.70 -26.94
CA VAL A 794 22.35 -44.60 -28.02
C VAL A 794 23.34 -45.74 -28.37
N ASP A 795 24.55 -45.70 -27.79
CA ASP A 795 25.65 -46.66 -27.87
C ASP A 795 25.71 -47.67 -26.70
N GLY A 796 24.92 -47.48 -25.63
CA GLY A 796 24.78 -48.44 -24.53
C GLY A 796 25.87 -48.37 -23.46
N GLU A 797 26.58 -47.24 -23.36
CA GLU A 797 27.69 -47.02 -22.43
C GLU A 797 27.22 -46.42 -21.10
N GLY A 798 27.44 -47.11 -19.97
CA GLY A 798 27.22 -46.57 -18.62
C GLY A 798 28.54 -46.43 -17.85
N GLY A 799 28.69 -45.37 -17.06
CA GLY A 799 29.86 -45.17 -16.19
C GLY A 799 29.78 -43.93 -15.30
N LEU A 800 30.73 -43.82 -14.36
CA LEU A 800 30.83 -42.72 -13.39
C LEU A 800 32.22 -42.10 -13.44
N THR A 801 32.29 -40.79 -13.63
CA THR A 801 33.46 -39.99 -13.24
C THR A 801 33.13 -39.15 -12.01
N ALA A 802 33.90 -39.35 -10.94
CA ALA A 802 33.84 -38.54 -9.73
C ALA A 802 35.16 -37.78 -9.59
N THR A 803 35.10 -36.46 -9.60
CA THR A 803 36.27 -35.61 -9.38
C THR A 803 36.09 -34.91 -8.04
N TYR A 804 37.09 -35.05 -7.16
CA TYR A 804 37.22 -34.29 -5.92
C TYR A 804 38.40 -33.33 -6.10
N ASN A 805 38.17 -32.02 -6.06
CA ASN A 805 39.23 -31.03 -6.17
C ASN A 805 39.14 -30.02 -5.02
N VAL A 806 40.13 -29.99 -4.12
CA VAL A 806 40.25 -28.98 -3.06
C VAL A 806 40.58 -27.63 -3.66
N ASP A 807 39.88 -26.59 -3.20
CA ASP A 807 40.20 -25.23 -3.60
C ASP A 807 41.54 -24.77 -2.98
N PRO A 808 42.59 -24.51 -3.77
CA PRO A 808 43.88 -24.11 -3.23
C PRO A 808 43.83 -22.78 -2.49
N ALA A 809 42.86 -21.91 -2.79
CA ALA A 809 42.74 -20.59 -2.18
C ALA A 809 42.15 -20.63 -0.77
N ASN A 810 41.33 -21.64 -0.45
CA ASN A 810 40.46 -21.64 0.72
C ASN A 810 40.79 -22.70 1.78
N HIS A 811 41.92 -23.41 1.68
CA HIS A 811 42.28 -24.46 2.63
C HIS A 811 43.52 -24.08 3.46
N THR A 812 43.60 -24.60 4.69
CA THR A 812 44.78 -24.50 5.55
C THR A 812 45.32 -25.92 5.80
N GLY A 813 46.24 -26.42 4.96
CA GLY A 813 46.76 -27.78 5.08
C GLY A 813 47.41 -28.26 3.78
N ASP A 814 47.56 -29.58 3.61
CA ASP A 814 47.95 -30.19 2.33
C ASP A 814 46.73 -30.55 1.44
N GLY A 815 45.52 -30.28 1.95
CA GLY A 815 44.25 -30.58 1.30
C GLY A 815 43.87 -32.07 1.33
N SER A 816 44.57 -32.90 2.12
CA SER A 816 44.24 -34.32 2.18
C SER A 816 42.91 -34.60 2.91
N ILE A 817 42.21 -35.64 2.45
CA ILE A 817 41.07 -36.26 3.12
C ILE A 817 41.57 -37.54 3.79
N ASP A 818 41.06 -37.83 4.99
CA ASP A 818 41.44 -39.02 5.75
C ASP A 818 41.08 -40.30 4.98
N SER A 819 39.82 -40.41 4.54
CA SER A 819 39.37 -41.51 3.68
C SER A 819 38.14 -41.21 2.83
N ILE A 820 38.00 -41.93 1.71
CA ILE A 820 36.78 -42.06 0.91
C ILE A 820 36.43 -43.53 0.83
N SER A 821 35.29 -43.92 1.39
CA SER A 821 34.76 -45.27 1.23
C SER A 821 33.59 -45.24 0.23
N VAL A 822 33.56 -46.19 -0.71
CA VAL A 822 32.54 -46.36 -1.75
C VAL A 822 32.06 -47.80 -1.73
N THR A 823 30.77 -48.04 -1.85
CA THR A 823 30.16 -49.36 -2.00
C THR A 823 28.97 -49.26 -2.93
N GLY A 824 28.86 -50.17 -3.91
CA GLY A 824 27.77 -50.10 -4.86
C GLY A 824 27.80 -51.12 -5.98
N VAL A 825 26.90 -50.94 -6.94
CA VAL A 825 26.77 -51.71 -8.17
C VAL A 825 26.87 -50.75 -9.35
N ILE A 826 27.65 -51.08 -10.38
CA ILE A 826 27.76 -50.33 -11.63
C ILE A 826 27.63 -51.31 -12.79
N GLY A 827 26.62 -51.15 -13.65
CA GLY A 827 26.39 -52.03 -14.82
C GLY A 827 26.24 -53.51 -14.48
N GLY A 828 25.79 -53.84 -13.27
CA GLY A 828 25.67 -55.21 -12.76
C GLY A 828 26.89 -55.74 -11.98
N ALA A 829 27.98 -54.97 -11.92
CA ALA A 829 29.18 -55.31 -11.14
C ALA A 829 29.15 -54.67 -9.75
N PHE A 830 29.41 -55.44 -8.69
CA PHE A 830 29.57 -54.93 -7.32
C PHE A 830 30.97 -54.35 -7.12
N LEU A 831 31.06 -53.25 -6.39
CA LEU A 831 32.27 -52.56 -6.01
C LEU A 831 32.20 -52.16 -4.54
N GLU A 832 33.28 -52.38 -3.81
CA GLU A 832 33.55 -51.78 -2.51
C GLU A 832 35.00 -51.32 -2.50
N ALA A 833 35.25 -50.07 -2.16
CA ALA A 833 36.58 -49.50 -2.10
C ALA A 833 36.69 -48.58 -0.88
N ASP A 834 37.78 -48.65 -0.16
CA ASP A 834 38.17 -47.73 0.90
C ASP A 834 39.51 -47.11 0.51
N LEU A 835 39.50 -45.81 0.26
CA LEU A 835 40.63 -44.99 -0.13
C LEU A 835 41.10 -44.24 1.10
N GLN A 836 42.36 -44.34 1.50
CA GLN A 836 42.94 -43.63 2.64
C GLN A 836 44.09 -42.72 2.19
N ASN A 837 44.34 -41.64 2.92
CA ASN A 837 45.30 -40.59 2.54
C ASN A 837 44.96 -39.99 1.16
N VAL A 838 43.69 -39.69 0.94
CA VAL A 838 43.25 -39.14 -0.35
C VAL A 838 43.82 -37.74 -0.46
N PRO A 839 44.51 -37.38 -1.56
CA PRO A 839 45.13 -36.07 -1.69
C PRO A 839 44.13 -35.01 -2.13
N ALA A 840 44.60 -33.76 -2.17
CA ALA A 840 43.79 -32.58 -2.49
C ALA A 840 42.96 -32.71 -3.78
N ASN A 841 43.47 -33.38 -4.81
CA ASN A 841 42.73 -33.63 -6.03
C ASN A 841 42.73 -35.13 -6.33
N LEU A 842 41.55 -35.69 -6.58
CA LEU A 842 41.35 -37.07 -6.96
C LEU A 842 40.34 -37.14 -8.09
N ASP A 843 40.80 -37.55 -9.27
CA ASP A 843 39.93 -38.03 -10.34
C ASP A 843 39.75 -39.54 -10.19
N LEU A 844 38.49 -39.97 -9.99
CA LEU A 844 38.04 -41.35 -10.01
C LEU A 844 37.22 -41.60 -11.27
N CYS A 845 37.67 -42.53 -12.10
CA CYS A 845 36.93 -42.99 -13.28
C CYS A 845 36.60 -44.47 -13.13
N LEU A 846 35.31 -44.81 -13.21
CA LEU A 846 34.79 -46.17 -13.15
C LEU A 846 34.00 -46.48 -14.42
N GLN A 847 34.39 -47.55 -15.11
CA GLN A 847 33.78 -47.95 -16.38
C GLN A 847 33.56 -49.47 -16.45
N THR A 848 32.45 -49.88 -17.08
CA THR A 848 32.14 -51.28 -17.43
C THR A 848 32.43 -51.59 -18.92
N ALA A 849 32.43 -52.88 -19.28
CA ALA A 849 32.86 -53.56 -20.51
C ALA A 849 32.59 -52.93 -21.90
N LYS A 850 31.84 -51.83 -21.99
CA LYS A 850 31.48 -51.18 -23.26
C LYS A 850 31.71 -49.68 -23.30
N GLY A 851 32.16 -49.05 -22.22
CA GLY A 851 32.33 -47.60 -22.19
C GLY A 851 33.56 -47.08 -22.96
N THR A 852 33.56 -45.79 -23.25
CA THR A 852 34.73 -45.04 -23.73
C THR A 852 35.19 -43.94 -22.76
N LEU A 853 34.54 -43.88 -21.59
CA LEU A 853 34.72 -42.87 -20.53
C LEU A 853 36.14 -42.84 -19.94
N CYS A 854 36.63 -44.00 -19.55
CA CYS A 854 37.92 -44.25 -18.93
C CYS A 854 38.84 -44.92 -19.94
N ARG A 855 38.94 -44.36 -21.17
CA ARG A 855 39.90 -44.89 -22.13
C ARG A 855 41.29 -44.75 -21.52
N PRO A 856 42.01 -45.86 -21.28
CA PRO A 856 43.35 -45.74 -20.81
C PRO A 856 44.16 -44.93 -21.82
N SER A 857 45.06 -44.08 -21.30
CA SER A 857 45.96 -43.28 -22.16
C SER A 857 46.79 -44.16 -23.09
N TRP A 858 46.85 -45.45 -22.76
CA TRP A 858 47.46 -46.53 -23.46
C TRP A 858 46.44 -47.65 -23.73
N VAL A 859 46.14 -47.91 -24.99
CA VAL A 859 45.57 -49.19 -25.42
C VAL A 859 46.76 -50.04 -25.88
N PRO A 860 46.94 -51.30 -25.43
CA PRO A 860 47.99 -52.14 -25.98
C PRO A 860 47.85 -52.16 -27.50
N GLY A 861 48.82 -51.57 -28.19
CA GLY A 861 48.91 -51.71 -29.64
C GLY A 861 48.97 -53.20 -29.99
N THR A 862 48.60 -53.53 -31.22
CA THR A 862 48.56 -54.89 -31.81
C THR A 862 49.92 -55.62 -31.88
N ALA A 863 50.79 -55.44 -30.88
CA ALA A 863 52.18 -55.88 -30.81
C ALA A 863 52.36 -57.41 -30.90
N THR A 864 51.27 -58.19 -30.76
CA THR A 864 51.29 -59.66 -30.85
C THR A 864 50.36 -60.24 -31.94
N GLY A 865 49.71 -59.41 -32.77
CA GLY A 865 48.77 -59.88 -33.80
C GLY A 865 47.44 -60.41 -33.26
N ARG A 866 47.18 -60.30 -31.96
CA ARG A 866 45.87 -60.57 -31.33
C ARG A 866 45.18 -59.26 -30.98
N THR A 867 43.87 -59.18 -31.21
CA THR A 867 43.05 -58.03 -30.82
C THR A 867 42.81 -58.10 -29.32
N VAL A 868 43.32 -57.14 -28.56
CA VAL A 868 42.95 -56.99 -27.15
C VAL A 868 41.55 -56.39 -27.13
N HIS A 869 40.59 -57.09 -26.50
CA HIS A 869 39.24 -56.57 -26.29
C HIS A 869 39.26 -55.52 -25.18
N ASP A 870 38.30 -54.60 -25.21
CA ASP A 870 38.17 -53.58 -24.18
C ASP A 870 37.99 -54.22 -22.78
N PRO A 871 38.51 -53.58 -21.72
CA PRO A 871 38.42 -54.13 -20.37
C PRO A 871 36.97 -54.21 -19.89
N ASP A 872 36.61 -55.32 -19.26
CA ASP A 872 35.31 -55.49 -18.59
C ASP A 872 35.08 -54.47 -17.49
N PHE A 873 36.17 -54.03 -16.86
CA PHE A 873 36.16 -53.03 -15.80
C PHE A 873 37.48 -52.24 -15.78
N ALA A 874 37.39 -50.91 -15.70
CA ALA A 874 38.57 -50.04 -15.56
C ALA A 874 38.39 -49.06 -14.39
N VAL A 875 39.46 -48.90 -13.61
CA VAL A 875 39.56 -47.94 -12.51
C VAL A 875 40.80 -47.09 -12.66
N HIS A 876 40.60 -45.79 -12.65
CA HIS A 876 41.69 -44.83 -12.73
C HIS A 876 41.68 -43.95 -11.50
N PHE A 877 42.86 -43.82 -10.89
CA PHE A 877 43.11 -42.90 -9.79
C PHE A 877 44.24 -41.94 -10.21
N PHE A 878 43.91 -40.66 -10.36
CA PHE A 878 44.89 -39.60 -10.62
C PHE A 878 44.99 -38.65 -9.41
N PRO A 879 45.63 -39.09 -8.32
CA PRO A 879 45.86 -38.23 -7.17
C PRO A 879 46.86 -37.13 -7.52
N THR A 880 46.50 -35.87 -7.25
CA THR A 880 47.45 -34.75 -7.27
C THR A 880 47.27 -33.89 -6.02
N ASN A 881 48.34 -33.24 -5.57
CA ASN A 881 48.26 -32.19 -4.56
C ASN A 881 47.74 -30.89 -5.19
N LEU A 882 47.65 -29.85 -4.37
CA LEU A 882 47.13 -28.53 -4.73
C LEU A 882 47.87 -27.84 -5.88
N ASN A 883 49.12 -28.23 -6.13
CA ASN A 883 49.95 -27.71 -7.23
C ASN A 883 49.82 -28.54 -8.51
N GLY A 884 48.92 -29.53 -8.55
CA GLY A 884 48.81 -30.48 -9.66
C GLY A 884 50.00 -31.45 -9.76
N THR A 885 50.77 -31.60 -8.68
CA THR A 885 51.91 -32.54 -8.63
C THR A 885 51.54 -33.78 -7.83
N VAL A 886 52.23 -34.88 -8.07
CA VAL A 886 52.02 -36.14 -7.36
C VAL A 886 52.20 -35.94 -5.83
N PRO A 887 51.29 -36.44 -4.97
CA PRO A 887 51.39 -36.26 -3.53
C PRO A 887 52.62 -36.96 -2.93
N ALA A 888 53.12 -36.42 -1.82
CA ALA A 888 54.24 -37.02 -1.09
C ALA A 888 53.81 -38.31 -0.36
N THR A 889 52.60 -38.31 0.21
CA THR A 889 51.98 -39.46 0.86
C THR A 889 51.23 -40.31 -0.17
N PRO A 890 51.49 -41.63 -0.27
CA PRO A 890 50.75 -42.51 -1.16
C PRO A 890 49.27 -42.62 -0.78
N LEU A 891 48.41 -42.63 -1.79
CA LEU A 891 47.01 -43.05 -1.69
C LEU A 891 46.98 -44.54 -1.38
N VAL A 892 46.25 -44.97 -0.36
CA VAL A 892 46.08 -46.39 -0.02
C VAL A 892 44.70 -46.85 -0.42
N VAL A 893 44.61 -47.94 -1.18
CA VAL A 893 43.34 -48.52 -1.63
C VAL A 893 43.18 -49.91 -1.02
N ASN A 894 42.05 -50.11 -0.35
CA ASN A 894 41.49 -51.41 -0.01
C ASN A 894 40.20 -51.59 -0.80
N GLY A 895 39.88 -52.79 -1.26
CA GLY A 895 38.60 -52.96 -1.96
C GLY A 895 38.35 -54.34 -2.50
N ILE A 896 37.13 -54.55 -2.95
CA ILE A 896 36.68 -55.74 -3.67
C ILE A 896 35.81 -55.29 -4.86
N ALA A 897 36.01 -55.89 -6.02
CA ALA A 897 35.17 -55.68 -7.20
C ALA A 897 34.76 -57.03 -7.77
N CYS A 898 33.46 -57.23 -8.02
CA CYS A 898 32.91 -58.42 -8.68
C CYS A 898 32.25 -58.01 -9.98
N THR A 899 32.80 -58.44 -11.12
CA THR A 899 32.40 -57.94 -12.45
C THR A 899 31.08 -58.53 -12.94
N ASP A 900 30.64 -59.65 -12.39
CA ASP A 900 29.48 -60.44 -12.82
C ASP A 900 28.37 -60.53 -11.75
N VAL A 901 28.50 -59.81 -10.63
CA VAL A 901 27.60 -59.93 -9.48
C VAL A 901 27.21 -58.58 -8.92
N ALA A 902 25.91 -58.30 -8.86
CA ALA A 902 25.38 -57.10 -8.21
C ALA A 902 25.17 -57.27 -6.69
N ASP A 903 25.14 -58.51 -6.18
CA ASP A 903 24.87 -58.81 -4.76
C ASP A 903 26.16 -58.80 -3.92
N GLU A 904 26.21 -57.90 -2.92
CA GLU A 904 27.32 -57.78 -1.97
C GLU A 904 27.63 -59.11 -1.27
N GLY A 905 26.59 -59.80 -0.77
CA GLY A 905 26.75 -61.05 -0.04
C GLY A 905 27.41 -62.12 -0.88
N ALA A 906 26.96 -62.28 -2.12
CA ALA A 906 27.53 -63.22 -3.06
C ALA A 906 28.94 -62.82 -3.55
N CYS A 907 29.25 -61.52 -3.60
CA CYS A 907 30.60 -61.04 -3.91
C CYS A 907 31.59 -61.32 -2.76
N LYS A 908 31.16 -61.09 -1.51
CA LYS A 908 31.96 -61.32 -0.29
C LYS A 908 32.05 -62.78 0.13
N ASP A 909 31.11 -63.62 -0.30
CA ASP A 909 31.11 -65.05 0.05
C ASP A 909 32.38 -65.73 -0.46
N LEU A 910 33.20 -66.23 0.47
CA LEU A 910 34.46 -66.90 0.16
C LEU A 910 34.26 -68.25 -0.54
N GLY A 911 33.06 -68.82 -0.50
CA GLY A 911 32.70 -70.08 -1.16
C GLY A 911 32.08 -69.93 -2.55
N SER A 912 31.88 -68.70 -3.04
CA SER A 912 31.25 -68.48 -4.34
C SER A 912 32.31 -68.55 -5.46
N ASN A 913 32.09 -69.45 -6.42
CA ASN A 913 32.88 -69.57 -7.63
C ASN A 913 32.59 -68.37 -8.56
N ARG A 914 33.02 -67.15 -8.21
CA ARG A 914 32.69 -65.94 -8.99
C ARG A 914 33.91 -65.08 -9.31
N LYS A 915 33.80 -64.29 -10.37
CA LYS A 915 34.89 -63.42 -10.83
C LYS A 915 35.01 -62.22 -9.89
N ARG A 916 36.11 -62.14 -9.13
CA ARG A 916 36.34 -61.01 -8.21
C ARG A 916 37.80 -60.60 -8.10
N ILE A 917 38.01 -59.31 -7.82
CA ILE A 917 39.29 -58.69 -7.53
C ILE A 917 39.25 -58.24 -6.07
N VAL A 918 40.28 -58.56 -5.29
CA VAL A 918 40.45 -58.08 -3.91
C VAL A 918 41.77 -57.33 -3.81
N ILE A 919 41.72 -56.08 -3.37
CA ILE A 919 42.85 -55.18 -3.19
C ILE A 919 43.06 -54.99 -1.68
N ASP A 920 44.24 -55.31 -1.18
CA ASP A 920 44.61 -55.12 0.23
C ASP A 920 45.81 -54.17 0.33
N ASN A 921 45.61 -53.01 0.98
CA ASN A 921 46.61 -51.99 1.28
C ASN A 921 47.47 -51.59 0.07
N LEU A 922 46.84 -51.40 -1.09
CA LEU A 922 47.54 -50.94 -2.28
C LEU A 922 47.85 -49.45 -2.18
N ALA A 923 49.05 -49.15 -1.70
CA ALA A 923 49.61 -47.80 -1.59
C ALA A 923 50.31 -47.41 -2.89
N PHE A 924 49.92 -46.28 -3.48
CA PHE A 924 50.53 -45.75 -4.69
C PHE A 924 50.40 -44.23 -4.81
N LYS A 925 51.22 -43.67 -5.69
CA LYS A 925 51.24 -42.25 -6.02
C LYS A 925 50.52 -41.93 -7.33
N THR A 926 50.47 -42.85 -8.28
CA THR A 926 49.60 -42.83 -9.47
C THR A 926 49.30 -44.27 -9.90
N VAL A 927 48.03 -44.64 -10.12
CA VAL A 927 47.67 -45.98 -10.63
C VAL A 927 46.52 -45.88 -11.64
N GLU A 928 46.80 -46.45 -12.81
CA GLU A 928 45.83 -46.81 -13.83
C GLU A 928 45.72 -48.33 -13.84
N ALA A 929 44.58 -48.87 -13.42
CA ALA A 929 44.34 -50.32 -13.36
C ALA A 929 43.09 -50.68 -14.17
N ALA A 930 43.27 -51.55 -15.17
CA ALA A 930 42.15 -52.11 -15.92
C ALA A 930 42.19 -53.63 -15.81
N PHE A 931 41.01 -54.23 -15.83
CA PHE A 931 40.79 -55.65 -15.66
C PHE A 931 39.80 -56.13 -16.74
N SER A 932 40.14 -57.24 -17.39
CA SER A 932 39.27 -57.88 -18.38
C SER A 932 39.25 -59.38 -18.14
N SER A 933 38.14 -60.02 -18.47
CA SER A 933 37.99 -61.47 -18.49
C SER A 933 37.12 -61.87 -19.67
N ILE A 934 37.73 -62.06 -20.83
CA ILE A 934 36.97 -62.45 -22.01
C ILE A 934 36.67 -63.95 -21.89
N ASP A 935 35.41 -64.36 -21.74
CA ASP A 935 34.98 -65.72 -22.07
C ASP A 935 34.71 -65.75 -23.58
N GLU A 936 35.75 -65.80 -24.40
CA GLU A 936 35.56 -66.10 -25.83
C GLU A 936 34.93 -67.49 -25.90
N GLY A 937 33.76 -67.65 -26.54
CA GLY A 937 32.87 -68.83 -26.55
C GLY A 937 33.48 -70.18 -26.97
N CYS A 938 34.56 -70.55 -26.32
CA CYS A 938 35.16 -71.85 -26.19
C CYS A 938 34.35 -72.57 -25.11
N ASP A 939 33.90 -73.79 -25.41
CA ASP A 939 33.24 -74.67 -24.43
C ASP A 939 34.15 -75.03 -23.22
N VAL A 940 35.38 -74.49 -23.15
CA VAL A 940 36.38 -74.67 -22.09
C VAL A 940 37.20 -73.37 -21.95
N ALA A 941 37.34 -72.85 -20.72
CA ALA A 941 37.79 -71.50 -20.36
C ALA A 941 39.06 -70.99 -21.08
N CYS A 942 38.89 -70.00 -21.95
CA CYS A 942 39.95 -69.13 -22.44
C CYS A 942 39.73 -67.76 -21.81
N GLY A 943 40.66 -67.24 -21.02
CA GLY A 943 40.56 -65.91 -20.42
C GLY A 943 41.88 -65.16 -20.50
N ALA A 944 41.84 -63.88 -20.90
CA ALA A 944 42.97 -62.97 -20.77
C ALA A 944 42.69 -62.01 -19.61
N VAL A 945 43.43 -62.16 -18.51
CA VAL A 945 43.43 -61.18 -17.43
C VAL A 945 44.61 -60.25 -17.68
N TRP A 946 44.29 -58.98 -17.92
CA TRP A 946 45.29 -57.91 -17.90
C TRP A 946 45.14 -57.12 -16.61
N ALA A 947 46.27 -56.77 -16.00
CA ALA A 947 46.36 -55.73 -14.98
C ALA A 947 47.56 -54.85 -15.34
N GLY A 948 47.28 -53.57 -15.59
CA GLY A 948 48.26 -52.52 -15.78
C GLY A 948 48.46 -51.75 -14.47
N ALA A 949 49.67 -51.28 -14.20
CA ALA A 949 49.90 -50.12 -13.33
C ALA A 949 50.95 -49.25 -14.01
N ASN A 950 50.58 -48.02 -14.36
CA ASN A 950 51.43 -47.07 -15.07
C ASN A 950 51.62 -45.82 -14.19
N THR A 951 52.86 -45.40 -13.97
CA THR A 951 53.21 -44.26 -13.10
C THR A 951 53.39 -42.93 -13.88
N HIS A 952 52.95 -42.91 -15.15
CA HIS A 952 53.10 -41.76 -16.03
C HIS A 952 52.00 -40.70 -15.83
N GLY A 953 52.30 -39.69 -15.02
CA GLY A 953 51.67 -38.38 -15.08
C GLY A 953 52.62 -37.32 -15.66
N PRO A 954 52.14 -36.29 -16.37
CA PRO A 954 52.96 -35.12 -16.69
C PRO A 954 53.50 -34.50 -15.40
N GLY A 955 54.81 -34.58 -15.17
CA GLY A 955 55.45 -34.04 -13.95
C GLY A 955 55.74 -35.04 -12.83
N SER A 956 55.53 -36.35 -13.04
CA SER A 956 56.05 -37.38 -12.12
C SER A 956 57.57 -37.22 -11.98
N PRO A 957 58.14 -37.15 -10.76
CA PRO A 957 59.58 -37.06 -10.58
C PRO A 957 60.27 -38.30 -11.15
N PRO A 958 61.49 -38.18 -11.71
CA PRO A 958 62.28 -39.33 -12.17
C PRO A 958 62.74 -40.27 -11.03
N GLU A 959 62.40 -39.95 -9.77
CA GLU A 959 62.72 -40.73 -8.58
C GLU A 959 61.44 -41.36 -7.98
N GLY A 960 61.29 -42.67 -8.19
CA GLY A 960 60.53 -43.64 -7.37
C GLY A 960 59.11 -43.31 -6.89
N ASP A 961 58.12 -43.73 -7.67
CA ASP A 961 56.80 -44.08 -7.12
C ASP A 961 56.88 -45.49 -6.50
N HIS A 962 56.80 -45.57 -5.17
CA HIS A 962 56.70 -46.84 -4.46
C HIS A 962 55.25 -47.35 -4.54
N ILE A 963 55.04 -48.49 -5.23
CA ILE A 963 53.79 -49.24 -5.17
C ILE A 963 53.98 -50.37 -4.17
N THR A 964 53.20 -50.39 -3.10
CA THR A 964 53.20 -51.48 -2.11
C THR A 964 51.79 -51.96 -1.85
N GLY A 965 51.56 -53.25 -1.60
CA GLY A 965 50.24 -53.80 -1.33
C GLY A 965 50.02 -55.18 -1.94
N ARG A 966 48.76 -55.59 -2.06
CA ARG A 966 48.38 -56.90 -2.59
C ARG A 966 47.12 -56.82 -3.45
N VAL A 967 47.12 -57.47 -4.61
CA VAL A 967 45.97 -57.59 -5.51
C VAL A 967 45.72 -59.06 -5.81
N ARG A 968 44.50 -59.53 -5.55
CA ARG A 968 44.08 -60.93 -5.73
C ARG A 968 42.96 -61.02 -6.75
N TYR A 969 43.10 -61.86 -7.77
CA TYR A 969 42.04 -62.13 -8.74
C TYR A 969 41.53 -63.57 -8.61
N PHE A 970 40.22 -63.75 -8.67
CA PHE A 970 39.52 -65.03 -8.62
C PHE A 970 38.68 -65.16 -9.89
N ASN A 971 38.72 -66.29 -10.60
CA ASN A 971 38.10 -66.43 -11.93
C ASN A 971 36.74 -67.15 -11.97
N GLY A 972 36.20 -67.59 -10.85
CA GLY A 972 34.84 -68.16 -10.79
C GLY A 972 34.53 -69.46 -11.57
N ASP A 973 35.50 -70.10 -12.22
CA ASP A 973 35.21 -71.25 -13.11
C ASP A 973 34.93 -72.61 -12.43
N GLY A 974 34.65 -72.64 -11.12
CA GLY A 974 34.01 -73.81 -10.51
C GLY A 974 34.87 -74.76 -9.68
N ASP A 975 36.20 -74.67 -9.72
CA ASP A 975 37.09 -75.59 -9.02
C ASP A 975 37.41 -75.10 -7.60
N ILE A 976 36.63 -75.60 -6.63
CA ILE A 976 36.73 -75.80 -5.15
C ILE A 976 37.89 -75.20 -4.31
N PHE A 977 38.83 -74.43 -4.84
CA PHE A 977 39.96 -73.90 -4.09
C PHE A 977 39.68 -72.46 -3.64
N PRO A 978 39.78 -72.16 -2.32
CA PRO A 978 39.60 -70.81 -1.77
C PRO A 978 40.75 -69.84 -2.12
N GLU A 979 41.65 -70.26 -3.01
CA GLU A 979 42.86 -69.52 -3.34
C GLU A 979 42.63 -68.70 -4.63
N PRO A 980 43.20 -67.49 -4.71
CA PRO A 980 43.08 -66.67 -5.91
C PRO A 980 43.82 -67.30 -7.10
N LEU A 981 43.31 -67.09 -8.31
CA LEU A 981 43.99 -67.44 -9.56
C LEU A 981 45.27 -66.62 -9.74
N MET A 982 45.29 -65.39 -9.22
CA MET A 982 46.46 -64.52 -9.21
C MET A 982 46.56 -63.82 -7.85
N ASP A 983 47.71 -63.94 -7.18
CA ASP A 983 48.00 -63.29 -5.90
C ASP A 983 49.20 -62.35 -6.02
N LEU A 984 48.98 -61.18 -6.62
CA LEU A 984 50.02 -60.21 -6.80
C LEU A 984 50.36 -59.53 -5.47
N ARG A 985 51.52 -59.84 -4.91
CA ARG A 985 52.09 -59.11 -3.76
C ARG A 985 53.14 -58.13 -4.26
N LEU A 986 52.98 -56.86 -3.91
CA LEU A 986 53.90 -55.79 -4.24
C LEU A 986 54.55 -55.35 -2.93
N ASN A 987 55.74 -55.88 -2.64
CA ASN A 987 56.57 -55.47 -1.51
C ASN A 987 57.85 -54.86 -2.07
N ALA A 988 57.76 -53.60 -2.52
CA ALA A 988 58.95 -52.84 -2.89
C ALA A 988 59.70 -52.42 -1.62
N PRO A 989 60.98 -52.79 -1.42
CA PRO A 989 61.80 -52.24 -0.34
C PRO A 989 62.06 -50.74 -0.52
N ASP A 990 62.49 -50.06 0.55
CA ASP A 990 62.75 -48.61 0.57
C ASP A 990 63.78 -48.14 -0.50
N ASP A 991 64.59 -49.06 -1.04
CA ASP A 991 65.60 -48.79 -2.08
C ASP A 991 65.15 -49.10 -3.52
N PHE A 992 63.89 -49.52 -3.72
CA PHE A 992 63.34 -49.81 -5.05
C PHE A 992 63.04 -48.51 -5.81
N VAL A 993 63.78 -48.29 -6.91
CA VAL A 993 63.92 -46.94 -7.52
C VAL A 993 62.79 -46.54 -8.45
N ALA A 994 62.04 -47.47 -9.06
CA ALA A 994 60.76 -47.23 -9.74
C ALA A 994 60.24 -48.51 -10.43
N LEU A 995 58.92 -48.59 -10.59
CA LEU A 995 58.30 -49.45 -11.60
C LEU A 995 57.64 -48.53 -12.64
N ASN A 996 58.15 -48.51 -13.88
CA ASN A 996 57.58 -47.69 -14.94
C ASN A 996 56.21 -48.22 -15.35
N GLN A 997 56.14 -49.51 -15.64
CA GLN A 997 54.92 -50.18 -16.07
C GLN A 997 54.90 -51.61 -15.54
N LEU A 998 53.80 -52.02 -14.90
CA LEU A 998 53.53 -53.43 -14.63
C LEU A 998 52.50 -53.92 -15.62
N PHE A 999 52.83 -54.92 -16.43
CA PHE A 999 51.86 -55.61 -17.27
C PHE A 999 51.81 -57.08 -16.88
N PHE A 1000 50.63 -57.55 -16.49
CA PHE A 1000 50.36 -58.98 -16.42
C PHE A 1000 49.53 -59.37 -17.61
N TYR A 1001 50.07 -60.21 -18.49
CA TYR A 1001 49.31 -60.81 -19.58
C TYR A 1001 49.37 -62.32 -19.42
N LEU A 1002 48.28 -62.91 -18.92
CA LEU A 1002 48.15 -64.35 -18.79
C LEU A 1002 47.29 -64.85 -19.95
N HIS A 1003 47.88 -65.66 -20.82
CA HIS A 1003 47.21 -66.32 -21.92
C HIS A 1003 47.54 -67.81 -21.86
N TYR A 1004 46.51 -68.65 -21.79
CA TYR A 1004 46.67 -70.10 -21.78
C TYR A 1004 46.07 -70.66 -23.06
N ASP A 1005 46.88 -71.38 -23.84
CA ASP A 1005 46.40 -72.21 -24.94
C ASP A 1005 46.22 -73.66 -24.44
N VAL A 1006 45.15 -74.32 -24.91
CA VAL A 1006 44.60 -75.62 -24.42
C VAL A 1006 45.65 -76.74 -24.24
N ILE A 1007 45.62 -77.46 -23.10
CA ILE A 1007 46.19 -78.82 -22.97
C ILE A 1007 45.21 -79.80 -22.32
N SER A 1008 45.15 -80.99 -22.90
CA SER A 1008 44.39 -82.19 -22.51
C SER A 1008 44.51 -82.55 -21.02
N LEU A 1009 43.36 -82.81 -20.39
CA LEU A 1009 43.22 -83.27 -19.00
C LEU A 1009 43.54 -84.77 -18.87
N ASP A 1010 44.70 -85.09 -18.31
CA ASP A 1010 44.98 -86.36 -17.62
C ASP A 1010 45.54 -86.02 -16.22
N PRO A 1011 45.27 -86.84 -15.17
CA PRO A 1011 45.43 -86.41 -13.78
C PRO A 1011 46.90 -86.44 -13.36
N LEU A 1012 47.50 -85.26 -13.21
CA LEU A 1012 48.78 -85.08 -12.53
C LEU A 1012 48.62 -84.17 -11.32
N ASP A 1013 49.16 -84.67 -10.21
CA ASP A 1013 49.21 -84.05 -8.88
C ASP A 1013 50.25 -82.92 -8.90
N TYR A 1014 49.85 -81.66 -8.65
CA TYR A 1014 50.77 -80.51 -8.67
C TYR A 1014 50.51 -79.47 -7.58
N THR A 1015 51.54 -79.21 -6.80
CA THR A 1015 51.74 -78.02 -5.96
C THR A 1015 53.08 -77.37 -6.35
N SER A 1016 53.07 -76.28 -7.10
CA SER A 1016 54.26 -75.44 -7.29
C SER A 1016 53.90 -73.96 -7.42
N SER A 1017 54.55 -73.14 -6.59
CA SER A 1017 54.57 -71.68 -6.65
C SER A 1017 55.88 -71.20 -7.28
N GLY A 1018 55.85 -70.17 -8.12
CA GLY A 1018 57.05 -69.53 -8.67
C GLY A 1018 57.11 -68.05 -8.31
N SER A 1019 58.32 -67.55 -7.98
CA SER A 1019 58.62 -66.12 -7.81
C SER A 1019 59.47 -65.64 -8.99
N LEU A 1020 59.06 -64.56 -9.66
CA LEU A 1020 59.86 -63.89 -10.69
C LEU A 1020 60.55 -62.66 -10.08
N THR A 1021 61.89 -62.63 -10.13
CA THR A 1021 62.71 -61.45 -9.82
C THR A 1021 63.15 -60.76 -11.11
N CYS A 1022 62.85 -59.47 -11.26
CA CYS A 1022 63.30 -58.66 -12.40
C CYS A 1022 64.83 -58.48 -12.37
N GLY A 1023 65.48 -58.66 -13.51
CA GLY A 1023 66.93 -58.47 -13.66
C GLY A 1023 67.34 -57.07 -13.25
N ASP A 1024 68.28 -56.99 -12.30
CA ASP A 1024 68.85 -55.82 -11.61
C ASP A 1024 68.17 -55.37 -10.30
N SER A 1025 67.10 -56.02 -9.83
CA SER A 1025 66.56 -55.80 -8.48
C SER A 1025 66.00 -57.10 -7.87
N PRO A 1026 66.74 -57.77 -6.96
CA PRO A 1026 66.39 -59.11 -6.45
C PRO A 1026 65.17 -59.16 -5.51
N ASN A 1027 64.46 -58.05 -5.30
CA ASN A 1027 63.53 -57.90 -4.17
C ASN A 1027 62.06 -57.62 -4.55
N LEU A 1028 61.69 -57.59 -5.85
CA LEU A 1028 60.28 -57.59 -6.25
C LEU A 1028 59.81 -59.05 -6.37
N GLU A 1029 58.98 -59.50 -5.42
CA GLU A 1029 58.42 -60.86 -5.42
C GLU A 1029 57.03 -60.88 -6.06
N ILE A 1030 56.96 -61.22 -7.35
CA ILE A 1030 55.68 -61.54 -8.00
C ILE A 1030 55.41 -63.02 -7.77
N ALA A 1031 54.53 -63.34 -6.82
CA ALA A 1031 54.07 -64.71 -6.57
C ALA A 1031 52.86 -65.01 -7.45
N ILE A 1032 53.01 -65.88 -8.46
CA ILE A 1032 51.87 -66.43 -9.19
C ILE A 1032 51.62 -67.83 -8.63
N ASN A 1033 50.53 -67.97 -7.87
CA ASN A 1033 50.15 -69.23 -7.23
C ASN A 1033 49.01 -69.88 -8.03
N ASN A 1034 48.99 -71.21 -8.08
CA ASN A 1034 47.90 -72.02 -8.65
C ASN A 1034 47.65 -71.89 -10.16
N LEU A 1035 48.72 -71.80 -10.95
CA LEU A 1035 48.59 -72.06 -12.39
C LEU A 1035 48.39 -73.56 -12.62
N PRO A 1036 47.30 -74.00 -13.25
CA PRO A 1036 47.20 -75.36 -13.72
C PRO A 1036 48.21 -75.52 -14.87
N ASN A 1037 49.40 -76.03 -14.55
CA ASN A 1037 50.49 -76.38 -15.48
C ASN A 1037 51.41 -75.22 -15.93
N PRO A 1038 52.57 -74.99 -15.29
CA PRO A 1038 53.56 -74.00 -15.74
C PRO A 1038 54.42 -74.44 -16.94
N ASP A 1039 54.31 -75.69 -17.41
CA ASP A 1039 55.21 -76.23 -18.45
C ASP A 1039 54.85 -75.85 -19.90
N VAL A 1040 53.78 -75.10 -20.16
CA VAL A 1040 53.54 -74.46 -21.46
C VAL A 1040 52.93 -73.06 -21.27
N LEU A 1041 53.74 -72.12 -20.82
CA LEU A 1041 53.55 -70.71 -21.14
C LEU A 1041 54.19 -70.46 -22.51
N ASP A 1042 53.44 -70.65 -23.61
CA ASP A 1042 53.83 -70.10 -24.93
C ASP A 1042 53.36 -68.64 -25.06
N GLY A 1043 53.49 -67.91 -23.95
CA GLY A 1043 53.19 -66.50 -23.81
C GLY A 1043 54.47 -65.75 -23.53
N THR A 1044 54.74 -64.70 -24.30
CA THR A 1044 55.84 -63.78 -24.03
C THR A 1044 55.56 -63.04 -22.71
N PHE A 1045 56.17 -63.48 -21.61
CA PHE A 1045 56.24 -62.70 -20.37
C PHE A 1045 57.23 -61.55 -20.59
N GLY A 1046 56.73 -60.40 -21.04
CA GLY A 1046 57.49 -59.16 -21.10
C GLY A 1046 57.25 -58.36 -19.82
N VAL A 1047 58.19 -58.40 -18.88
CA VAL A 1047 58.32 -57.33 -17.89
C VAL A 1047 59.26 -56.30 -18.50
N CYS A 1048 58.78 -55.09 -18.76
CA CYS A 1048 59.59 -53.95 -19.22
C CYS A 1048 59.64 -52.89 -18.12
#